data_AF-A0A9P5N339-F1
#
_entry.id   AF-A0A9P5N339-F1
#
_cell.length_a   1.000
_cell.length_b   1.000
_cell.length_c   1.000
_cell.angle_alpha   90.00
_cell.angle_beta   90.00
_cell.angle_gamma   90.00
#
_symmetry.space_group_name_H-M   'P 1'
#
loop_
_entity.id
_entity.type
_entity.pdbx_description
1 polymer ?
#
loop_
_entity_poly.entity_id
_entity_poly.type
_entity_poly.pdbx_seq_one_letter_code
_entity_poly.pdbx_strand_id
1 'polypeptide(L)'
;DDYDHYDHRRETQESPDQKFKTAIVRFGEVDVEQELPQLAAKLRAQEQPSIPTIAEGFRLAVTEQPYKIPFYAALLYYLSIPTTNEDASAGEENITRAPLGRLILDDFWKGFQAYLDKLAWRETRLCIHFFAHLTVANLVSPQSMLGLLQSFTAVLDEFGVSNGRAKRAARCAAEGLMRAGQVLKEHSAATIIEMIASIQTYNDSVKTAKWLVHPLAPLHSLEVAAEHADEILDCAVSALKTLDSSDFIDVSGIFPQPYTAMSTSTVVPFDLPSVLVPPEVIELEVLSPESNEDAPIKKEEWPEFMLRLFDNDITADPKTPPGYAVRTDLLDIVEIFEVNRKECARLLVEYPKWTVTGTFKPRPGDPAEASDRIPLPERDWQLESTLIETILGSQFLLPESPIKPIYYIALITELCKLSPQTVGPAVGKSIRKIYGYCANGLDVEVLRRFSEWFSVHMSNFGFQWVWKEWVPDLALPIQHPKRVFVHRALELEIRLSYYDRVLKTLPQPFQEPSTGAMPDQAPGPTYEYEDPTAPHYDAAQSVLNQLRSRTKPEDVLIHLDTVKNSLAETTDINDDPDTLVRSIAIQSLLHIGARSFSHFLNAVERYLTVLRALSGPPEAKGHVLELVANFWKRSHQMVGIVFDKLMQYQIVEPADVVGWVFGHSSRGLDWDLLRSAIDKANGRVVVARRRVATLRKEDDDAHARAKAKANGGVADAASMEVDAETMHDPQVIQAEDSPQLVAALKAYAAVTREQKSTLAHVLEGFVRTLHTSSDAARRVIAADSWDGRASWGDEEWVAWRTWMWYKHYCRVYSPYLRSFVTTLTAVSFASLETSSDDAADLMKKIWRMATAQEMNVP
;
A
#
# COMPACT_ATOMS: atom_id res chain seq x y z
N ASP A 1 25.10 -29.45 4.94
CA ASP A 1 24.85 -30.90 4.81
C ASP A 1 24.33 -31.48 6.11
N ASP A 2 23.06 -31.20 6.45
CA ASP A 2 22.22 -32.02 7.37
C ASP A 2 20.87 -31.30 7.68
N TYR A 3 20.15 -30.88 6.64
CA TYR A 3 18.79 -30.32 6.75
C TYR A 3 17.81 -30.86 5.69
N ASP A 4 18.14 -31.95 4.99
CA ASP A 4 17.36 -32.48 3.85
C ASP A 4 16.62 -33.80 4.12
N HIS A 5 16.46 -34.24 5.37
CA HIS A 5 15.93 -35.59 5.67
C HIS A 5 14.60 -35.70 6.42
N TYR A 6 13.82 -34.64 6.60
CA TYR A 6 12.53 -34.72 7.30
C TYR A 6 11.36 -33.92 6.69
N ASP A 7 11.20 -33.94 5.36
CA ASP A 7 9.90 -33.57 4.77
C ASP A 7 9.56 -34.41 3.53
N HIS A 8 9.67 -35.74 3.63
CA HIS A 8 8.78 -36.61 2.86
C HIS A 8 7.37 -36.45 3.43
N ARG A 9 6.74 -35.32 3.10
CA ARG A 9 5.29 -35.15 3.24
C ARG A 9 4.66 -36.38 2.63
N ARG A 10 3.83 -37.08 3.42
CA ARG A 10 2.87 -38.05 2.88
C ARG A 10 2.23 -37.38 1.67
N GLU A 11 2.49 -37.89 0.47
CA GLU A 11 1.74 -37.48 -0.71
C GLU A 11 0.27 -37.72 -0.38
N THR A 12 -0.46 -36.64 -0.14
CA THR A 12 -1.91 -36.72 0.06
C THR A 12 -2.45 -37.34 -1.21
N GLN A 13 -2.93 -38.59 -1.15
CA GLN A 13 -3.50 -39.24 -2.33
C GLN A 13 -4.69 -38.41 -2.79
N GLU A 14 -4.51 -37.62 -3.85
CA GLU A 14 -5.57 -36.79 -4.41
C GLU A 14 -6.74 -37.68 -4.83
N SER A 15 -7.95 -37.31 -4.41
CA SER A 15 -9.16 -37.96 -4.92
C SER A 15 -9.26 -37.78 -6.44
N PRO A 16 -10.00 -38.65 -7.17
CA PRO A 16 -10.22 -38.47 -8.61
C PRO A 16 -10.71 -37.05 -8.97
N ASP A 17 -11.64 -36.53 -8.18
CA ASP A 17 -12.19 -35.17 -8.29
C ASP A 17 -11.12 -34.08 -8.09
N GLN A 18 -10.23 -34.25 -7.10
CA GLN A 18 -9.10 -33.34 -6.89
C GLN A 18 -8.12 -33.38 -8.06
N LYS A 19 -7.87 -34.55 -8.65
CA LYS A 19 -7.00 -34.67 -9.84
C LYS A 19 -7.57 -33.91 -11.04
N PHE A 20 -8.89 -33.88 -11.21
CA PHE A 20 -9.53 -33.10 -12.27
C PHE A 20 -9.43 -31.60 -12.03
N LYS A 21 -9.68 -31.17 -10.79
CA LYS A 21 -9.46 -29.77 -10.36
C LYS A 21 -8.01 -29.34 -10.64
N THR A 22 -7.03 -30.14 -10.20
CA THR A 22 -5.60 -29.89 -10.46
C THR A 22 -5.28 -29.88 -11.95
N ALA A 23 -5.88 -30.76 -12.75
CA ALA A 23 -5.67 -30.79 -14.21
C ALA A 23 -6.20 -29.52 -14.90
N ILE A 24 -7.33 -28.97 -14.46
CA ILE A 24 -7.86 -27.69 -14.98
C ILE A 24 -6.92 -26.55 -14.60
N VAL A 25 -6.45 -26.50 -13.35
CA VAL A 25 -5.55 -25.45 -12.88
C VAL A 25 -4.21 -25.49 -13.64
N ARG A 26 -3.64 -26.69 -13.89
CA ARG A 26 -2.37 -26.85 -14.62
C ARG A 26 -2.49 -26.71 -16.14
N PHE A 27 -3.70 -26.57 -16.66
CA PHE A 27 -3.92 -26.42 -18.10
C PHE A 27 -3.12 -25.25 -18.67
N GLY A 28 -2.44 -25.48 -19.78
CA GLY A 28 -1.69 -24.47 -20.51
C GLY A 28 -0.35 -24.09 -19.88
N GLU A 29 0.24 -24.98 -19.07
CA GLU A 29 1.61 -24.83 -18.56
C GLU A 29 2.67 -25.19 -19.61
N VAL A 30 2.40 -26.14 -20.50
CA VAL A 30 3.34 -26.60 -21.53
C VAL A 30 2.92 -26.09 -22.91
N ASP A 31 1.81 -26.59 -23.44
CA ASP A 31 1.29 -26.24 -24.76
C ASP A 31 -0.23 -26.27 -24.73
N VAL A 32 -0.83 -25.08 -24.76
CA VAL A 32 -2.27 -24.92 -24.62
C VAL A 32 -3.05 -25.58 -25.77
N GLU A 33 -2.53 -25.53 -26.99
CA GLU A 33 -3.21 -26.05 -28.18
C GLU A 33 -3.25 -27.58 -28.16
N GLN A 34 -2.17 -28.22 -27.70
CA GLN A 34 -2.10 -29.69 -27.59
C GLN A 34 -2.85 -30.23 -26.37
N GLU A 35 -2.82 -29.51 -25.25
CA GLU A 35 -3.47 -29.91 -24.00
C GLU A 35 -5.01 -29.80 -24.09
N LEU A 36 -5.53 -28.82 -24.83
CA LEU A 36 -6.95 -28.50 -24.90
C LEU A 36 -7.85 -29.71 -25.28
N PRO A 37 -7.64 -30.39 -26.42
CA PRO A 37 -8.47 -31.53 -26.80
C PRO A 37 -8.32 -32.72 -25.83
N GLN A 38 -7.13 -32.93 -25.27
CA GLN A 38 -6.85 -34.03 -24.35
C GLN A 38 -7.58 -33.84 -23.02
N LEU A 39 -7.50 -32.64 -22.45
CA LEU A 39 -8.18 -32.31 -21.20
C LEU A 39 -9.70 -32.33 -21.38
N ALA A 40 -10.21 -31.80 -22.49
CA ALA A 40 -11.65 -31.84 -22.79
C ALA A 40 -12.16 -33.29 -22.90
N ALA A 41 -11.44 -34.17 -23.60
CA ALA A 41 -11.79 -35.60 -23.70
C ALA A 41 -11.76 -36.28 -22.32
N LYS A 42 -10.75 -35.97 -21.50
CA LYS A 42 -10.60 -36.53 -20.15
C LYS A 42 -11.72 -36.11 -19.20
N LEU A 43 -12.22 -34.87 -19.32
CA LEU A 43 -13.35 -34.37 -18.52
C LEU A 43 -14.68 -34.97 -18.98
N ARG A 44 -14.88 -35.18 -20.29
CA ARG A 44 -16.07 -35.84 -20.84
C ARG A 44 -16.18 -37.31 -20.47
N ALA A 45 -15.06 -38.03 -20.41
CA ALA A 45 -15.02 -39.46 -20.12
C ALA A 45 -15.46 -39.85 -18.69
N GLN A 46 -15.88 -38.90 -17.86
CA GLN A 46 -16.37 -39.17 -16.50
C GLN A 46 -17.82 -39.67 -16.52
N GLU A 47 -18.07 -40.84 -15.94
CA GLU A 47 -19.44 -41.40 -15.82
C GLU A 47 -20.34 -40.52 -14.92
N GLN A 48 -19.78 -39.96 -13.83
CA GLN A 48 -20.47 -39.05 -12.90
C GLN A 48 -19.58 -37.83 -12.57
N PRO A 49 -19.59 -36.78 -13.40
CA PRO A 49 -18.77 -35.61 -13.14
C PRO A 49 -19.29 -34.81 -11.94
N SER A 50 -18.42 -34.53 -10.97
CA SER A 50 -18.71 -33.57 -9.90
C SER A 50 -18.66 -32.14 -10.45
N ILE A 51 -19.82 -31.66 -10.92
CA ILE A 51 -19.97 -30.30 -11.47
C ILE A 51 -19.44 -29.23 -10.50
N PRO A 52 -19.74 -29.26 -9.19
CA PRO A 52 -19.22 -28.25 -8.27
C PRO A 52 -17.69 -28.23 -8.20
N THR A 53 -17.04 -29.39 -8.20
CA THR A 53 -15.57 -29.48 -8.16
C THR A 53 -14.94 -28.97 -9.45
N ILE A 54 -15.50 -29.34 -10.61
CA ILE A 54 -15.01 -28.89 -11.92
C ILE A 54 -15.18 -27.37 -12.05
N ALA A 55 -16.36 -26.85 -11.71
CA ALA A 55 -16.65 -25.41 -11.71
C ALA A 55 -15.76 -24.65 -10.72
N GLU A 56 -15.46 -25.22 -9.55
CA GLU A 56 -14.48 -24.66 -8.63
C GLU A 56 -13.07 -24.63 -9.24
N GLY A 57 -12.68 -25.68 -9.97
CA GLY A 57 -11.43 -25.72 -10.75
C GLY A 57 -11.35 -24.58 -11.76
N PHE A 58 -12.42 -24.33 -12.52
CA PHE A 58 -12.51 -23.18 -13.43
C PHE A 58 -12.44 -21.84 -12.69
N ARG A 59 -13.15 -21.70 -11.56
CA ARG A 59 -13.11 -20.45 -10.77
C ARG A 59 -11.69 -20.13 -10.30
N LEU A 60 -11.02 -21.10 -9.67
CA LEU A 60 -9.63 -20.93 -9.23
C LEU A 60 -8.68 -20.65 -10.41
N ALA A 61 -8.85 -21.36 -11.51
CA ALA A 61 -8.06 -21.14 -12.72
C ALA A 61 -8.23 -19.72 -13.27
N VAL A 62 -9.46 -19.22 -13.35
CA VAL A 62 -9.78 -17.86 -13.82
C VAL A 62 -9.29 -16.78 -12.86
N THR A 63 -9.45 -16.97 -11.54
CA THR A 63 -9.10 -15.94 -10.54
C THR A 63 -7.63 -15.92 -10.16
N GLU A 64 -6.91 -17.04 -10.30
CA GLU A 64 -5.50 -17.15 -9.92
C GLU A 64 -4.54 -17.16 -11.13
N GLN A 65 -5.04 -17.41 -12.35
CA GLN A 65 -4.23 -17.40 -13.58
C GLN A 65 -4.92 -16.60 -14.71
N PRO A 66 -5.13 -15.29 -14.50
CA PRO A 66 -5.95 -14.47 -15.40
C PRO A 66 -5.40 -14.37 -16.82
N TYR A 67 -4.08 -14.43 -17.00
CA TYR A 67 -3.40 -14.48 -18.30
C TYR A 67 -3.76 -15.71 -19.13
N LYS A 68 -4.41 -16.74 -18.53
CA LYS A 68 -4.91 -17.93 -19.24
C LYS A 68 -6.42 -17.93 -19.50
N ILE A 69 -7.16 -16.89 -19.07
CA ILE A 69 -8.62 -16.79 -19.22
C ILE A 69 -9.12 -17.11 -20.64
N PRO A 70 -8.52 -16.59 -21.73
CA PRO A 70 -9.00 -16.89 -23.08
C PRO A 70 -9.00 -18.39 -23.40
N PHE A 71 -8.03 -19.12 -22.87
CA PHE A 71 -7.88 -20.55 -23.10
C PHE A 71 -8.85 -21.37 -22.23
N TYR A 72 -9.15 -20.92 -21.01
CA TYR A 72 -10.24 -21.50 -20.22
C TYR A 72 -11.59 -21.30 -20.90
N ALA A 73 -11.81 -20.17 -21.58
CA ALA A 73 -13.02 -19.95 -22.38
C ALA A 73 -13.10 -20.93 -23.56
N ALA A 74 -11.98 -21.19 -24.25
CA ALA A 74 -11.91 -22.23 -25.29
C ALA A 74 -12.14 -23.64 -24.73
N LEU A 75 -11.64 -23.96 -23.54
CA LEU A 75 -11.92 -25.24 -22.88
C LEU A 75 -13.41 -25.40 -22.59
N LEU A 76 -14.06 -24.37 -22.05
CA LEU A 76 -15.51 -24.41 -21.80
C LEU A 76 -16.32 -24.50 -23.10
N TYR A 77 -15.87 -23.82 -24.16
CA TYR A 77 -16.44 -23.95 -25.51
C TYR A 77 -16.37 -25.38 -26.01
N TYR A 78 -15.19 -26.01 -25.92
CA TYR A 78 -15.02 -27.41 -26.26
C TYR A 78 -15.98 -28.29 -25.47
N LEU A 79 -16.15 -28.10 -24.16
CA LEU A 79 -17.06 -28.88 -23.32
C LEU A 79 -18.56 -28.62 -23.58
N SER A 80 -18.89 -27.56 -24.32
CA SER A 80 -20.26 -27.18 -24.65
C SER A 80 -20.74 -27.75 -26.00
N ILE A 81 -19.82 -28.17 -26.87
CA ILE A 81 -20.15 -28.78 -28.17
C ILE A 81 -20.45 -30.28 -28.00
N PRO A 82 -21.56 -30.80 -28.57
CA PRO A 82 -21.84 -32.24 -28.62
C PRO A 82 -20.81 -32.99 -29.50
N THR A 83 -20.26 -34.11 -29.01
CA THR A 83 -19.39 -34.97 -29.83
C THR A 83 -20.23 -35.88 -30.72
N THR A 84 -19.99 -35.83 -32.03
CA THR A 84 -20.74 -36.55 -33.08
C THR A 84 -20.81 -38.08 -32.96
N ASN A 85 -20.14 -38.70 -31.98
CA ASN A 85 -20.07 -40.16 -31.82
C ASN A 85 -20.87 -40.74 -30.64
N GLU A 86 -21.37 -39.94 -29.70
CA GLU A 86 -22.13 -40.47 -28.54
C GLU A 86 -23.63 -40.57 -28.79
N ASP A 87 -24.18 -39.78 -29.71
CA ASP A 87 -25.62 -39.76 -30.02
C ASP A 87 -26.05 -40.80 -31.07
N ALA A 88 -25.11 -41.51 -31.70
CA ALA A 88 -25.41 -42.54 -32.69
C ALA A 88 -25.67 -43.94 -32.08
N SER A 89 -25.25 -44.17 -30.83
CA SER A 89 -25.33 -45.49 -30.18
C SER A 89 -26.06 -45.54 -28.84
N ALA A 90 -26.48 -44.39 -28.28
CA ALA A 90 -27.30 -44.34 -27.07
C ALA A 90 -28.70 -43.85 -27.42
N GLY A 91 -29.72 -44.68 -27.15
CA GLY A 91 -31.12 -44.39 -27.43
C GLY A 91 -31.66 -43.15 -26.72
N GLU A 92 -32.93 -42.86 -26.99
CA GLU A 92 -33.76 -41.68 -26.68
C GLU A 92 -33.67 -41.06 -25.25
N GLU A 93 -32.88 -41.61 -24.32
CA GLU A 93 -32.73 -41.11 -22.94
C GLU A 93 -31.68 -39.98 -22.76
N ASN A 94 -30.74 -39.78 -23.68
CA ASN A 94 -29.70 -38.73 -23.55
C ASN A 94 -30.09 -37.34 -24.10
N ILE A 95 -31.23 -37.21 -24.77
CA ILE A 95 -31.70 -35.95 -25.40
C ILE A 95 -32.05 -34.87 -24.36
N THR A 96 -32.14 -35.23 -23.06
CA THR A 96 -32.53 -34.33 -21.97
C THR A 96 -31.37 -33.82 -21.10
N ARG A 97 -30.13 -34.28 -21.30
CA ARG A 97 -28.99 -33.86 -20.46
C ARG A 97 -28.38 -32.58 -21.00
N ALA A 98 -28.43 -31.50 -20.22
CA ALA A 98 -27.79 -30.24 -20.58
C ALA A 98 -26.28 -30.45 -20.86
N PRO A 99 -25.68 -29.76 -21.85
CA PRO A 99 -24.26 -29.86 -22.15
C PRO A 99 -23.41 -29.62 -20.90
N LEU A 100 -22.32 -30.37 -20.75
CA LEU A 100 -21.44 -30.29 -19.57
C LEU A 100 -20.97 -28.84 -19.33
N GLY A 101 -20.60 -28.11 -20.39
CA GLY A 101 -20.22 -26.71 -20.27
C GLY A 101 -21.30 -25.79 -19.69
N ARG A 102 -22.59 -26.05 -19.99
CA ARG A 102 -23.71 -25.28 -19.41
C ARG A 102 -23.86 -25.53 -17.91
N LEU A 103 -23.77 -26.79 -17.48
CA LEU A 103 -23.83 -27.15 -16.05
C LEU A 103 -22.67 -26.55 -15.25
N ILE A 104 -21.47 -26.53 -15.84
CA ILE A 104 -20.30 -25.88 -15.24
C ILE A 104 -20.54 -24.37 -15.11
N LEU A 105 -21.10 -23.72 -16.15
CA LEU A 105 -21.37 -22.29 -16.13
C LEU A 105 -22.44 -21.89 -15.11
N ASP A 106 -23.48 -22.71 -14.93
CA ASP A 106 -24.51 -22.55 -13.90
C ASP A 106 -23.91 -22.52 -12.48
N ASP A 107 -22.98 -23.44 -12.18
CA ASP A 107 -22.31 -23.47 -10.87
C ASP A 107 -21.22 -22.37 -10.75
N PHE A 108 -20.52 -22.07 -11.84
CA PHE A 108 -19.56 -20.97 -11.91
C PHE A 108 -20.23 -19.65 -11.52
N TRP A 109 -21.43 -19.40 -12.04
CA TRP A 109 -22.22 -18.21 -11.71
C TRP A 109 -22.53 -18.07 -10.21
N LYS A 110 -22.87 -19.16 -9.52
CA LYS A 110 -23.10 -19.11 -8.06
C LYS A 110 -21.84 -18.67 -7.30
N GLY A 111 -20.68 -19.13 -7.76
CA GLY A 111 -19.40 -18.67 -7.20
C GLY A 111 -19.11 -17.20 -7.51
N PHE A 112 -19.43 -16.73 -8.72
CA PHE A 112 -19.37 -15.30 -9.05
C PHE A 112 -20.24 -14.45 -8.13
N GLN A 113 -21.50 -14.85 -7.90
CA GLN A 113 -22.39 -14.15 -6.97
C GLN A 113 -21.77 -14.07 -5.56
N ALA A 114 -21.19 -15.17 -5.08
CA ALA A 114 -20.52 -15.18 -3.78
C ALA A 114 -19.29 -14.25 -3.70
N TYR A 115 -18.57 -14.02 -4.80
CA TYR A 115 -17.51 -13.02 -4.87
C TYR A 115 -18.09 -11.60 -4.87
N LEU A 116 -19.14 -11.36 -5.64
CA LEU A 116 -19.82 -10.07 -5.74
C LEU A 116 -20.42 -9.63 -4.39
N ASP A 117 -21.11 -10.54 -3.70
CA ASP A 117 -21.72 -10.30 -2.38
C ASP A 117 -20.68 -9.90 -1.32
N LYS A 118 -19.45 -10.38 -1.46
CA LYS A 118 -18.32 -10.06 -0.58
C LYS A 118 -17.49 -8.87 -1.05
N LEU A 119 -17.87 -8.24 -2.16
CA LEU A 119 -17.08 -7.20 -2.83
C LEU A 119 -15.63 -7.64 -3.09
N ALA A 120 -15.44 -8.91 -3.47
CA ALA A 120 -14.15 -9.48 -3.86
C ALA A 120 -13.79 -8.99 -5.27
N TRP A 121 -13.44 -7.71 -5.39
CA TRP A 121 -13.33 -6.98 -6.66
C TRP A 121 -12.38 -7.61 -7.68
N ARG A 122 -11.27 -8.22 -7.23
CA ARG A 122 -10.31 -8.88 -8.12
C ARG A 122 -10.96 -10.09 -8.78
N GLU A 123 -11.53 -10.98 -7.98
CA GLU A 123 -12.20 -12.20 -8.42
C GLU A 123 -13.40 -11.85 -9.32
N THR A 124 -14.23 -10.90 -8.90
CA THR A 124 -15.37 -10.39 -9.68
C THR A 124 -14.93 -9.86 -11.06
N ARG A 125 -13.88 -9.02 -11.11
CA ARG A 125 -13.32 -8.49 -12.37
C ARG A 125 -12.84 -9.61 -13.30
N LEU A 126 -12.10 -10.59 -12.77
CA LEU A 126 -11.58 -11.71 -13.56
C LEU A 126 -12.68 -12.66 -14.06
N CYS A 127 -13.74 -12.87 -13.28
CA CYS A 127 -14.94 -13.55 -13.75
C CYS A 127 -15.62 -12.78 -14.89
N ILE A 128 -15.69 -11.44 -14.82
CA ILE A 128 -16.22 -10.61 -15.91
C ILE A 128 -15.38 -10.74 -17.17
N HIS A 129 -14.05 -10.82 -17.08
CA HIS A 129 -13.20 -11.11 -18.23
C HIS A 129 -13.55 -12.45 -18.86
N PHE A 130 -13.75 -13.48 -18.03
CA PHE A 130 -14.16 -14.79 -18.49
C PHE A 130 -15.52 -14.74 -19.20
N PHE A 131 -16.53 -14.11 -18.60
CA PHE A 131 -17.84 -13.91 -19.25
C PHE A 131 -17.75 -13.12 -20.55
N ALA A 132 -16.88 -12.12 -20.63
CA ALA A 132 -16.63 -11.37 -21.86
C ALA A 132 -16.08 -12.29 -22.96
N HIS A 133 -15.07 -13.12 -22.67
CA HIS A 133 -14.55 -14.11 -23.62
C HIS A 133 -15.61 -15.15 -24.01
N LEU A 134 -16.43 -15.62 -23.06
CA LEU A 134 -17.55 -16.54 -23.34
C LEU A 134 -18.63 -15.91 -24.22
N THR A 135 -18.83 -14.60 -24.12
CA THR A 135 -19.76 -13.85 -24.99
C THR A 135 -19.23 -13.82 -26.42
N VAL A 136 -17.93 -13.55 -26.61
CA VAL A 136 -17.29 -13.63 -27.94
C VAL A 136 -17.31 -15.06 -28.49
N ALA A 137 -17.23 -16.07 -27.62
CA ALA A 137 -17.35 -17.49 -28.00
C ALA A 137 -18.80 -17.94 -28.27
N ASN A 138 -19.80 -17.05 -28.22
CA ASN A 138 -21.23 -17.35 -28.37
C ASN A 138 -21.80 -18.32 -27.31
N LEU A 139 -21.19 -18.40 -26.12
CA LEU A 139 -21.67 -19.21 -25.00
C LEU A 139 -22.50 -18.42 -23.99
N VAL A 140 -22.31 -17.10 -23.92
CA VAL A 140 -23.09 -16.17 -23.10
C VAL A 140 -23.82 -15.21 -24.02
N SER A 141 -25.08 -14.87 -23.70
CA SER A 141 -25.85 -13.95 -24.54
C SER A 141 -25.32 -12.51 -24.43
N PRO A 142 -25.18 -11.76 -25.54
CA PRO A 142 -24.75 -10.37 -25.52
C PRO A 142 -25.65 -9.47 -24.66
N GLN A 143 -26.96 -9.74 -24.64
CA GLN A 143 -27.93 -9.00 -23.83
C GLN A 143 -27.66 -9.14 -22.33
N SER A 144 -27.42 -10.36 -21.84
CA SER A 144 -27.17 -10.59 -20.41
C SER A 144 -25.80 -10.06 -19.98
N MET A 145 -24.79 -10.14 -20.86
CA MET A 145 -23.48 -9.54 -20.63
C MET A 145 -23.56 -8.01 -20.56
N LEU A 146 -24.32 -7.35 -21.44
CA LEU A 146 -24.58 -5.91 -21.35
C LEU A 146 -25.26 -5.55 -20.02
N GLY A 147 -26.31 -6.28 -19.63
CA GLY A 147 -27.01 -6.05 -18.36
C GLY A 147 -26.08 -6.18 -17.16
N LEU A 148 -25.15 -7.13 -17.18
CA LEU A 148 -24.12 -7.26 -16.15
C LEU A 148 -23.24 -6.00 -16.10
N LEU A 149 -22.65 -5.57 -17.22
CA LEU A 149 -21.76 -4.39 -17.25
C LEU A 149 -22.48 -3.10 -16.86
N GLN A 150 -23.75 -2.94 -17.25
CA GLN A 150 -24.59 -1.82 -16.84
C GLN A 150 -24.79 -1.74 -15.32
N SER A 151 -24.88 -2.89 -14.63
CA SER A 151 -24.99 -2.90 -13.17
C SER A 151 -23.75 -2.34 -12.48
N PHE A 152 -22.56 -2.47 -13.09
CA PHE A 152 -21.32 -1.88 -12.60
C PHE A 152 -21.18 -0.41 -12.97
N THR A 153 -21.63 0.04 -14.15
CA THR A 153 -21.60 1.47 -14.47
C THR A 153 -22.63 2.26 -13.66
N ALA A 154 -23.77 1.66 -13.30
CA ALA A 154 -24.77 2.29 -12.44
C ALA A 154 -24.24 2.69 -11.06
N VAL A 155 -23.18 2.02 -10.58
CA VAL A 155 -22.48 2.37 -9.32
C VAL A 155 -21.86 3.77 -9.38
N LEU A 156 -21.46 4.23 -10.56
CA LEU A 156 -20.77 5.51 -10.73
C LEU A 156 -21.69 6.72 -10.51
N ASP A 157 -23.00 6.51 -10.68
CA ASP A 157 -24.03 7.52 -10.49
C ASP A 157 -24.62 7.51 -9.07
N GLU A 158 -24.17 6.59 -8.20
CA GLU A 158 -24.65 6.52 -6.82
C GLU A 158 -24.16 7.71 -5.98
N PHE A 159 -25.08 8.33 -5.24
CA PHE A 159 -24.75 9.45 -4.36
C PHE A 159 -23.83 9.00 -3.21
N GLY A 160 -22.69 9.68 -3.07
CA GLY A 160 -21.72 9.42 -2.00
C GLY A 160 -20.92 8.13 -2.19
N VAL A 161 -20.86 7.57 -3.40
CA VAL A 161 -20.01 6.41 -3.70
C VAL A 161 -18.54 6.70 -3.38
N SER A 162 -17.88 5.74 -2.71
CA SER A 162 -16.46 5.86 -2.40
C SER A 162 -15.61 5.77 -3.67
N ASN A 163 -14.48 6.48 -3.70
CA ASN A 163 -13.56 6.43 -4.84
C ASN A 163 -13.11 4.98 -5.14
N GLY A 164 -12.86 4.19 -4.10
CA GLY A 164 -12.51 2.77 -4.22
C GLY A 164 -13.57 1.95 -4.94
N ARG A 165 -14.83 1.97 -4.47
CA ARG A 165 -15.92 1.23 -5.11
C ARG A 165 -16.16 1.69 -6.54
N ALA A 166 -16.25 2.98 -6.78
CA ALA A 166 -16.48 3.50 -8.13
C ALA A 166 -15.33 3.17 -9.09
N LYS A 167 -14.07 3.32 -8.67
CA LYS A 167 -12.89 2.93 -9.46
C LYS A 167 -12.92 1.43 -9.81
N ARG A 168 -13.19 0.56 -8.84
CA ARG A 168 -13.24 -0.89 -9.06
C ARG A 168 -14.39 -1.28 -9.98
N ALA A 169 -15.56 -0.65 -9.83
CA ALA A 169 -16.72 -0.89 -10.68
C ALA A 169 -16.48 -0.40 -12.12
N ALA A 170 -15.95 0.81 -12.29
CA ALA A 170 -15.54 1.36 -13.58
C ALA A 170 -14.54 0.45 -14.28
N ARG A 171 -13.54 -0.07 -13.55
CA ARG A 171 -12.54 -1.00 -14.09
C ARG A 171 -13.15 -2.33 -14.54
N CYS A 172 -14.08 -2.90 -13.77
CA CYS A 172 -14.83 -4.11 -14.16
C CYS A 172 -15.62 -3.89 -15.46
N ALA A 173 -16.35 -2.77 -15.55
CA ALA A 173 -17.11 -2.43 -16.74
C ALA A 173 -16.19 -2.22 -17.96
N ALA A 174 -15.14 -1.40 -17.80
CA ALA A 174 -14.20 -1.07 -18.85
C ALA A 174 -13.51 -2.31 -19.42
N GLU A 175 -12.96 -3.17 -18.57
CA GLU A 175 -12.18 -4.32 -19.02
C GLU A 175 -13.05 -5.44 -19.63
N GLY A 176 -14.34 -5.50 -19.24
CA GLY A 176 -15.35 -6.32 -19.92
C GLY A 176 -15.66 -5.80 -21.32
N LEU A 177 -15.85 -4.49 -21.47
CA LEU A 177 -16.08 -3.82 -22.77
C LEU A 177 -14.89 -3.99 -23.71
N MET A 178 -13.65 -3.87 -23.22
CA MET A 178 -12.47 -4.04 -24.06
C MET A 178 -12.36 -5.44 -24.70
N ARG A 179 -12.93 -6.46 -24.06
CA ARG A 179 -12.84 -7.85 -24.52
C ARG A 179 -14.04 -8.28 -25.37
N ALA A 180 -15.25 -7.88 -25.01
CA ALA A 180 -16.48 -8.27 -25.71
C ALA A 180 -17.08 -7.15 -26.59
N GLY A 181 -16.45 -5.97 -26.65
CA GLY A 181 -17.04 -4.76 -27.21
C GLY A 181 -17.53 -4.89 -28.65
N GLN A 182 -16.86 -5.67 -29.50
CA GLN A 182 -17.31 -5.91 -30.87
C GLN A 182 -18.72 -6.54 -30.90
N VAL A 183 -18.90 -7.68 -30.22
CA VAL A 183 -20.18 -8.41 -30.17
C VAL A 183 -21.25 -7.59 -29.43
N LEU A 184 -20.86 -6.86 -28.39
CA LEU A 184 -21.81 -6.03 -27.63
C LEU A 184 -22.26 -4.79 -28.42
N LYS A 185 -21.37 -4.18 -29.23
CA LYS A 185 -21.68 -3.02 -30.07
C LYS A 185 -22.60 -3.40 -31.23
N GLU A 186 -22.41 -4.59 -31.81
CA GLU A 186 -23.35 -5.17 -32.79
C GLU A 186 -24.76 -5.36 -32.20
N HIS A 187 -24.86 -5.66 -30.91
CA HIS A 187 -26.15 -5.79 -30.22
C HIS A 187 -26.77 -4.42 -29.84
N SER A 188 -26.01 -3.53 -29.21
CA SER A 188 -26.47 -2.19 -28.82
C SER A 188 -25.31 -1.18 -28.72
N ALA A 189 -25.02 -0.48 -29.82
CA ALA A 189 -24.00 0.57 -29.84
C ALA A 189 -24.32 1.74 -28.89
N ALA A 190 -25.60 2.11 -28.75
CA ALA A 190 -26.01 3.23 -27.88
C ALA A 190 -25.63 2.99 -26.41
N THR A 191 -25.83 1.77 -25.92
CA THR A 191 -25.50 1.40 -24.54
C THR A 191 -23.99 1.41 -24.29
N ILE A 192 -23.18 1.00 -25.27
CA ILE A 192 -21.71 1.05 -25.18
C ILE A 192 -21.23 2.50 -25.02
N ILE A 193 -21.73 3.41 -25.86
CA ILE A 193 -21.38 4.83 -25.82
C ILE A 193 -21.76 5.45 -24.47
N GLU A 194 -22.96 5.12 -23.96
CA GLU A 194 -23.43 5.59 -22.65
C GLU A 194 -22.53 5.12 -21.51
N MET A 195 -22.14 3.84 -21.49
CA MET A 195 -21.23 3.29 -20.47
C MET A 195 -19.86 3.95 -20.51
N ILE A 196 -19.27 4.14 -21.71
CA ILE A 196 -17.99 4.84 -21.86
C ILE A 196 -18.09 6.29 -21.36
N ALA A 197 -19.20 6.97 -21.65
CA ALA A 197 -19.45 8.34 -21.19
C ALA A 197 -19.62 8.42 -19.66
N SER A 198 -20.32 7.47 -19.04
CA SER A 198 -20.46 7.37 -17.57
C SER A 198 -19.09 7.21 -16.89
N ILE A 199 -18.25 6.29 -17.39
CA ILE A 199 -16.89 6.08 -16.86
C ILE A 199 -16.05 7.36 -17.02
N GLN A 200 -16.09 8.03 -18.18
CA GLN A 200 -15.38 9.29 -18.39
C GLN A 200 -15.87 10.40 -17.43
N THR A 201 -17.19 10.50 -17.24
CA THR A 201 -17.79 11.55 -16.38
C THR A 201 -17.34 11.38 -14.94
N TYR A 202 -17.35 10.16 -14.41
CA TYR A 202 -16.79 9.87 -13.09
C TYR A 202 -15.28 10.14 -13.03
N ASN A 203 -14.54 9.73 -14.04
CA ASN A 203 -13.09 9.94 -14.09
C ASN A 203 -12.70 11.44 -14.12
N ASP A 204 -13.56 12.29 -14.70
CA ASP A 204 -13.42 13.75 -14.69
C ASP A 204 -13.84 14.41 -13.38
N SER A 205 -14.68 13.78 -12.57
CA SER A 205 -15.12 14.35 -11.28
C SER A 205 -14.01 14.28 -10.22
N VAL A 206 -13.13 13.27 -10.29
CA VAL A 206 -12.08 13.02 -9.28
C VAL A 206 -10.75 13.76 -9.52
N LYS A 207 -10.76 14.90 -10.25
CA LYS A 207 -9.55 15.67 -10.61
C LYS A 207 -8.75 16.16 -9.41
N THR A 208 -9.43 16.58 -8.35
CA THR A 208 -8.82 17.04 -7.10
C THR A 208 -8.06 15.90 -6.41
N ALA A 209 -8.71 14.74 -6.26
CA ALA A 209 -8.09 13.53 -5.72
C ALA A 209 -6.86 13.11 -6.55
N LYS A 210 -6.94 13.19 -7.89
CA LYS A 210 -5.82 12.88 -8.79
C LYS A 210 -4.59 13.74 -8.50
N TRP A 211 -4.76 15.05 -8.32
CA TRP A 211 -3.64 15.95 -8.01
C TRP A 211 -2.95 15.60 -6.67
N LEU A 212 -3.70 15.16 -5.66
CA LEU A 212 -3.14 14.80 -4.34
C LEU A 212 -2.17 13.60 -4.39
N VAL A 213 -2.38 12.70 -5.33
CA VAL A 213 -1.63 11.44 -5.46
C VAL A 213 -0.78 11.36 -6.72
N HIS A 214 -0.74 12.41 -7.52
CA HIS A 214 0.17 12.51 -8.66
C HIS A 214 1.63 12.61 -8.18
N PRO A 215 2.54 11.73 -8.65
CA PRO A 215 3.90 11.61 -8.12
C PRO A 215 4.84 12.77 -8.49
N LEU A 216 4.41 13.63 -9.41
CA LEU A 216 5.16 14.78 -9.91
C LEU A 216 4.32 16.08 -9.89
N ALA A 217 3.23 16.12 -9.13
CA ALA A 217 2.33 17.27 -9.17
C ALA A 217 3.02 18.54 -8.61
N PRO A 218 3.00 19.66 -9.36
CA PRO A 218 3.53 20.92 -8.87
C PRO A 218 2.67 21.46 -7.72
N LEU A 219 3.28 22.26 -6.84
CA LEU A 219 2.56 22.97 -5.78
C LEU A 219 1.85 24.24 -6.27
N HIS A 220 2.32 24.82 -7.38
CA HIS A 220 1.84 26.09 -7.92
C HIS A 220 0.61 25.95 -8.83
N SER A 221 0.27 24.75 -9.27
CA SER A 221 -0.87 24.47 -10.14
C SER A 221 -1.60 23.22 -9.67
N LEU A 222 -2.93 23.25 -9.76
CA LEU A 222 -3.79 22.08 -9.54
C LEU A 222 -4.03 21.27 -10.83
N GLU A 223 -3.44 21.70 -11.95
CA GLU A 223 -3.50 20.94 -13.19
C GLU A 223 -2.67 19.66 -13.04
N VAL A 224 -3.30 18.54 -13.41
CA VAL A 224 -2.65 17.24 -13.45
C VAL A 224 -2.11 17.05 -14.86
N ALA A 225 -0.84 17.40 -15.06
CA ALA A 225 -0.17 17.12 -16.33
C ALA A 225 -0.01 15.61 -16.50
N ALA A 226 -0.35 15.09 -17.68
CA ALA A 226 -0.22 13.66 -18.01
C ALA A 226 1.22 13.23 -18.35
N GLU A 227 2.22 14.05 -17.98
CA GLU A 227 3.61 13.82 -18.31
C GLU A 227 4.26 12.92 -17.25
N HIS A 228 4.95 11.87 -17.70
CA HIS A 228 5.78 10.98 -16.87
C HIS A 228 5.04 10.11 -15.83
N ALA A 229 3.73 10.21 -15.70
CA ALA A 229 2.90 9.30 -14.93
C ALA A 229 1.53 9.13 -15.61
N ASP A 230 0.99 7.93 -15.50
CA ASP A 230 -0.30 7.58 -16.11
C ASP A 230 -1.25 7.04 -15.04
N GLU A 231 -2.47 7.58 -15.01
CA GLU A 231 -3.55 7.13 -14.12
C GLU A 231 -4.32 5.97 -14.74
N ILE A 232 -4.70 4.97 -13.94
CA ILE A 232 -5.29 3.72 -14.45
C ILE A 232 -6.63 3.94 -15.16
N LEU A 233 -7.54 4.75 -14.61
CA LEU A 233 -8.82 5.02 -15.28
C LEU A 233 -8.67 5.94 -16.49
N ASP A 234 -7.77 6.92 -16.46
CA ASP A 234 -7.41 7.72 -17.64
C ASP A 234 -6.93 6.80 -18.78
N CYS A 235 -6.09 5.82 -18.46
CA CYS A 235 -5.64 4.81 -19.43
C CYS A 235 -6.80 3.95 -19.93
N ALA A 236 -7.67 3.47 -19.03
CA ALA A 236 -8.81 2.64 -19.39
C ALA A 236 -9.77 3.38 -20.34
N VAL A 237 -10.06 4.66 -20.06
CA VAL A 237 -10.94 5.48 -20.90
C VAL A 237 -10.29 5.79 -22.25
N SER A 238 -8.99 6.09 -22.28
CA SER A 238 -8.24 6.29 -23.53
C SER A 238 -8.26 5.03 -24.41
N ALA A 239 -8.01 3.87 -23.83
CA ALA A 239 -8.06 2.59 -24.52
C ALA A 239 -9.48 2.28 -25.03
N LEU A 240 -10.52 2.49 -24.21
CA LEU A 240 -11.91 2.30 -24.64
C LEU A 240 -12.31 3.21 -25.79
N LYS A 241 -11.98 4.50 -25.74
CA LYS A 241 -12.27 5.45 -26.82
C LYS A 241 -11.55 5.08 -28.11
N THR A 242 -10.32 4.59 -28.01
CA THR A 242 -9.56 4.10 -29.16
C THR A 242 -10.25 2.89 -29.78
N LEU A 243 -10.62 1.89 -28.97
CA LEU A 243 -11.35 0.71 -29.44
C LEU A 243 -12.74 1.05 -30.02
N ASP A 244 -13.48 1.94 -29.37
CA ASP A 244 -14.80 2.37 -29.86
C ASP A 244 -14.69 3.07 -31.22
N SER A 245 -13.64 3.88 -31.42
CA SER A 245 -13.38 4.56 -32.69
C SER A 245 -13.00 3.61 -33.83
N SER A 246 -12.43 2.43 -33.52
CA SER A 246 -12.15 1.36 -34.49
C SER A 246 -13.21 0.26 -34.50
N ASP A 247 -14.39 0.50 -33.92
CA ASP A 247 -15.48 -0.46 -33.81
C ASP A 247 -15.08 -1.80 -33.18
N PHE A 248 -14.07 -1.77 -32.30
CA PHE A 248 -13.50 -2.92 -31.60
C PHE A 248 -12.92 -4.01 -32.53
N ILE A 249 -12.62 -3.69 -33.79
CA ILE A 249 -12.11 -4.66 -34.77
C ILE A 249 -10.74 -5.22 -34.36
N ASP A 250 -9.92 -4.40 -33.69
CA ASP A 250 -8.54 -4.74 -33.33
C ASP A 250 -8.42 -5.65 -32.08
N VAL A 251 -9.53 -5.96 -31.40
CA VAL A 251 -9.55 -6.72 -30.13
C VAL A 251 -8.86 -8.08 -30.26
N SER A 252 -9.03 -8.77 -31.39
CA SER A 252 -8.38 -10.07 -31.67
C SER A 252 -6.85 -10.00 -31.78
N GLY A 253 -6.31 -8.81 -32.10
CA GLY A 253 -4.88 -8.54 -32.13
C GLY A 253 -4.30 -8.12 -30.78
N ILE A 254 -5.15 -7.95 -29.75
CA ILE A 254 -4.78 -7.48 -28.42
C ILE A 254 -4.95 -8.61 -27.40
N PHE A 255 -6.14 -9.19 -27.35
CA PHE A 255 -6.47 -10.30 -26.46
C PHE A 255 -6.49 -11.60 -27.26
N PRO A 256 -5.84 -12.69 -26.79
CA PRO A 256 -5.99 -13.99 -27.43
C PRO A 256 -7.46 -14.40 -27.50
N GLN A 257 -7.88 -14.98 -28.63
CA GLN A 257 -9.25 -15.48 -28.83
C GLN A 257 -9.23 -16.87 -29.47
N PRO A 258 -8.64 -17.89 -28.81
CA PRO A 258 -8.42 -19.22 -29.40
C PRO A 258 -9.72 -19.91 -29.87
N TYR A 259 -10.86 -19.56 -29.27
CA TYR A 259 -12.18 -20.11 -29.59
C TYR A 259 -12.80 -19.57 -30.91
N THR A 260 -12.31 -18.48 -31.49
CA THR A 260 -12.89 -17.92 -32.73
C THR A 260 -12.60 -18.81 -33.94
N ALA A 261 -11.42 -19.43 -33.99
CA ALA A 261 -11.08 -20.44 -34.99
C ALA A 261 -11.99 -21.69 -34.90
N MET A 262 -12.69 -21.87 -33.78
CA MET A 262 -13.49 -23.06 -33.47
C MET A 262 -15.00 -22.83 -33.62
N SER A 263 -15.46 -21.59 -33.88
CA SER A 263 -16.85 -21.17 -33.63
C SER A 263 -17.91 -21.66 -34.64
N THR A 264 -17.69 -22.77 -35.34
CA THR A 264 -18.56 -23.23 -36.45
C THR A 264 -19.87 -23.87 -36.01
N SER A 265 -20.08 -24.12 -34.71
CA SER A 265 -21.24 -24.86 -34.18
C SER A 265 -22.18 -23.95 -33.39
N THR A 266 -23.48 -24.07 -33.64
CA THR A 266 -24.54 -23.31 -32.95
C THR A 266 -24.83 -23.91 -31.57
N VAL A 267 -24.32 -23.28 -30.50
CA VAL A 267 -24.66 -23.58 -29.11
C VAL A 267 -25.72 -22.58 -28.65
N VAL A 268 -26.71 -23.01 -27.85
CA VAL A 268 -27.68 -22.08 -27.24
C VAL A 268 -26.97 -21.26 -26.16
N PRO A 269 -26.92 -19.91 -26.27
CA PRO A 269 -26.24 -19.08 -25.29
C PRO A 269 -26.87 -19.19 -23.90
N PHE A 270 -26.03 -19.01 -22.88
CA PHE A 270 -26.43 -18.89 -21.49
C PHE A 270 -26.76 -17.43 -21.17
N ASP A 271 -27.88 -17.20 -20.50
CA ASP A 271 -28.26 -15.87 -20.01
C ASP A 271 -27.76 -15.70 -18.57
N LEU A 272 -26.86 -14.75 -18.36
CA LEU A 272 -26.41 -14.36 -17.03
C LEU A 272 -27.60 -13.78 -16.24
N PRO A 273 -27.86 -14.26 -15.01
CA PRO A 273 -28.86 -13.66 -14.13
C PRO A 273 -28.55 -12.18 -13.84
N SER A 274 -29.61 -11.36 -13.69
CA SER A 274 -29.45 -9.95 -13.32
C SER A 274 -28.93 -9.82 -11.89
N VAL A 275 -27.99 -8.90 -11.69
CA VAL A 275 -27.37 -8.62 -10.39
C VAL A 275 -27.33 -7.12 -10.12
N LEU A 276 -27.27 -6.79 -8.84
CA LEU A 276 -26.94 -5.45 -8.37
C LEU A 276 -25.60 -5.53 -7.64
N VAL A 277 -24.74 -4.54 -7.86
CA VAL A 277 -23.48 -4.44 -7.13
C VAL A 277 -23.80 -3.99 -5.70
N PRO A 278 -23.51 -4.80 -4.67
CA PRO A 278 -23.84 -4.45 -3.29
C PRO A 278 -23.23 -3.09 -2.90
N PRO A 279 -23.92 -2.28 -2.08
CA PRO A 279 -23.34 -1.08 -1.52
C PRO A 279 -22.19 -1.45 -0.57
N GLU A 280 -21.20 -0.57 -0.45
CA GLU A 280 -20.26 -0.68 0.67
C GLU A 280 -21.02 -0.45 1.97
N VAL A 281 -20.73 -1.24 3.00
CA VAL A 281 -21.20 -0.94 4.35
C VAL A 281 -20.63 0.44 4.72
N ILE A 282 -21.50 1.45 4.79
CA ILE A 282 -21.11 2.82 5.13
C ILE A 282 -20.78 2.84 6.62
N GLU A 283 -19.50 2.65 6.94
CA GLU A 283 -18.93 2.65 8.28
C GLU A 283 -18.86 4.06 8.92
N LEU A 284 -19.88 4.89 8.73
CA LEU A 284 -19.99 6.18 9.46
C LEU A 284 -20.01 5.98 10.99
N GLU A 285 -20.21 4.74 11.46
CA GLU A 285 -20.31 4.37 12.87
C GLU A 285 -19.07 3.67 13.47
N VAL A 286 -17.99 3.38 12.71
CA VAL A 286 -16.82 2.59 13.20
C VAL A 286 -15.90 3.34 14.18
N LEU A 287 -16.20 4.61 14.43
CA LEU A 287 -15.56 5.45 15.46
C LEU A 287 -16.47 5.68 16.67
N SER A 288 -17.73 5.27 16.59
CA SER A 288 -18.61 5.25 17.75
C SER A 288 -18.19 4.09 18.65
N PRO A 289 -18.21 4.25 19.98
CA PRO A 289 -17.93 3.14 20.89
C PRO A 289 -18.94 1.99 20.74
N GLU A 290 -20.08 2.21 20.08
CA GLU A 290 -21.21 1.28 19.93
C GLU A 290 -21.14 0.33 18.74
N SER A 291 -20.21 0.53 17.79
CA SER A 291 -20.05 -0.40 16.67
C SER A 291 -19.45 -1.73 17.13
N ASN A 292 -20.21 -2.82 16.97
CA ASN A 292 -19.90 -4.15 17.49
C ASN A 292 -18.88 -4.96 16.64
N GLU A 293 -18.06 -4.31 15.82
CA GLU A 293 -17.17 -5.00 14.87
C GLU A 293 -15.68 -4.67 15.06
N ASP A 294 -14.86 -5.73 14.99
CA ASP A 294 -13.40 -5.73 14.99
C ASP A 294 -12.82 -5.22 13.64
N ALA A 295 -13.59 -4.38 12.94
CA ALA A 295 -13.29 -3.94 11.58
C ALA A 295 -12.06 -3.01 11.59
N PRO A 296 -10.97 -3.34 10.87
CA PRO A 296 -9.84 -2.44 10.73
C PRO A 296 -10.29 -1.11 10.11
N ILE A 297 -9.68 0.00 10.49
CA ILE A 297 -9.95 1.30 9.86
C ILE A 297 -9.68 1.14 8.35
N LYS A 298 -10.73 1.19 7.53
CA LYS A 298 -10.61 1.06 6.08
C LYS A 298 -9.75 2.22 5.56
N LYS A 299 -8.63 1.89 4.92
CA LYS A 299 -7.78 2.89 4.28
C LYS A 299 -8.54 3.51 3.13
N GLU A 300 -8.33 4.81 2.94
CA GLU A 300 -8.91 5.49 1.79
C GLU A 300 -8.23 5.01 0.51
N GLU A 301 -9.05 4.65 -0.48
CA GLU A 301 -8.58 4.32 -1.82
C GLU A 301 -8.56 5.60 -2.66
N TRP A 302 -7.43 5.83 -3.33
CA TRP A 302 -7.18 7.00 -4.16
C TRP A 302 -7.07 6.62 -5.64
N PRO A 303 -7.10 7.61 -6.56
CA PRO A 303 -6.63 7.42 -7.93
C PRO A 303 -5.19 6.88 -7.96
N GLU A 304 -4.86 6.09 -8.98
CA GLU A 304 -3.60 5.33 -9.02
C GLU A 304 -2.73 5.80 -10.19
N PHE A 305 -1.74 6.64 -9.90
CA PHE A 305 -0.75 7.10 -10.87
C PHE A 305 0.50 6.23 -10.86
N MET A 306 0.77 5.57 -11.97
CA MET A 306 1.99 4.78 -12.14
C MET A 306 3.02 5.56 -12.95
N LEU A 307 4.21 5.71 -12.38
CA LEU A 307 5.34 6.37 -13.05
C LEU A 307 5.70 5.69 -14.37
N ARG A 308 6.00 6.51 -15.38
CA ARG A 308 6.59 6.09 -16.65
C ARG A 308 8.09 6.26 -16.59
N LEU A 309 8.81 5.19 -16.90
CA LEU A 309 10.26 5.11 -16.81
C LEU A 309 10.93 5.02 -18.19
N PHE A 310 10.24 4.44 -19.15
CA PHE A 310 10.74 4.20 -20.50
C PHE A 310 9.84 4.84 -21.56
N ASP A 311 10.41 5.02 -22.74
CA ASP A 311 9.72 5.54 -23.91
C ASP A 311 8.79 4.47 -24.52
N ASN A 312 7.78 4.90 -25.27
CA ASN A 312 6.70 4.04 -25.81
C ASN A 312 7.17 2.97 -26.81
N ASP A 313 8.40 3.08 -27.33
CA ASP A 313 9.05 2.09 -28.19
C ASP A 313 9.78 0.98 -27.40
N ILE A 314 10.01 1.20 -26.10
CA ILE A 314 10.64 0.24 -25.19
C ILE A 314 9.59 -0.49 -24.36
N THR A 315 8.66 0.25 -23.74
CA THR A 315 7.53 -0.29 -22.99
C THR A 315 6.23 0.20 -23.59
N ALA A 316 5.18 -0.62 -23.50
CA ALA A 316 3.89 -0.30 -24.11
C ALA A 316 3.27 0.96 -23.48
N ASP A 317 2.70 1.83 -24.32
CA ASP A 317 1.93 2.97 -23.83
C ASP A 317 0.63 2.48 -23.18
N PRO A 318 0.44 2.63 -21.85
CA PRO A 318 -0.76 2.18 -21.14
C PRO A 318 -2.05 2.84 -21.64
N LYS A 319 -1.98 3.97 -22.34
CA LYS A 319 -3.14 4.66 -22.93
C LYS A 319 -3.66 3.99 -24.20
N THR A 320 -2.85 3.13 -24.81
CA THR A 320 -3.24 2.32 -25.97
C THR A 320 -3.90 1.02 -25.52
N PRO A 321 -4.85 0.46 -26.28
CA PRO A 321 -5.48 -0.82 -25.92
C PRO A 321 -4.51 -1.98 -25.62
N PRO A 322 -3.47 -2.26 -26.44
CA PRO A 322 -2.54 -3.35 -26.12
C PRO A 322 -1.64 -3.03 -24.93
N GLY A 323 -1.22 -1.77 -24.74
CA GLY A 323 -0.43 -1.39 -23.58
C GLY A 323 -1.22 -1.46 -22.27
N TYR A 324 -2.50 -1.07 -22.29
CA TYR A 324 -3.40 -1.26 -21.15
C TYR A 324 -3.50 -2.74 -20.77
N ALA A 325 -3.81 -3.61 -21.75
CA ALA A 325 -3.98 -5.05 -21.54
C ALA A 325 -2.73 -5.69 -20.90
N VAL A 326 -1.55 -5.47 -21.50
CA VAL A 326 -0.28 -5.97 -21.00
C VAL A 326 -0.02 -5.50 -19.57
N ARG A 327 -0.24 -4.21 -19.30
CA ARG A 327 -0.01 -3.65 -17.96
C ARG A 327 -0.92 -4.29 -16.91
N THR A 328 -2.21 -4.43 -17.21
CA THR A 328 -3.17 -5.01 -16.26
C THR A 328 -2.89 -6.48 -15.96
N ASP A 329 -2.51 -7.27 -16.97
CA ASP A 329 -2.19 -8.68 -16.77
C ASP A 329 -0.92 -8.85 -15.92
N LEU A 330 0.12 -8.04 -16.17
CA LEU A 330 1.34 -8.07 -15.38
C LEU A 330 1.11 -7.65 -13.94
N LEU A 331 0.28 -6.64 -13.69
CA LEU A 331 -0.12 -6.24 -12.34
C LEU A 331 -0.87 -7.37 -11.63
N ASP A 332 -1.77 -8.06 -12.33
CA ASP A 332 -2.51 -9.18 -11.76
C ASP A 332 -1.55 -10.33 -11.35
N ILE A 333 -0.53 -10.64 -12.16
CA ILE A 333 0.49 -11.64 -11.80
C ILE A 333 1.29 -11.20 -10.57
N VAL A 334 1.66 -9.93 -10.49
CA VAL A 334 2.40 -9.38 -9.33
C VAL A 334 1.54 -9.43 -8.06
N GLU A 335 0.25 -9.11 -8.14
CA GLU A 335 -0.64 -9.10 -6.99
C GLU A 335 -1.04 -10.51 -6.53
N ILE A 336 -1.37 -11.41 -7.46
CA ILE A 336 -1.82 -12.78 -7.14
C ILE A 336 -0.68 -13.60 -6.52
N PHE A 337 0.53 -13.50 -7.07
CA PHE A 337 1.67 -14.32 -6.65
C PHE A 337 2.58 -13.64 -5.61
N GLU A 338 2.04 -12.66 -4.86
CA GLU A 338 2.75 -11.96 -3.78
C GLU A 338 3.40 -12.93 -2.77
N VAL A 339 2.63 -13.92 -2.36
CA VAL A 339 3.03 -14.93 -1.38
C VAL A 339 4.20 -15.80 -1.84
N ASN A 340 4.47 -15.87 -3.15
CA ASN A 340 5.56 -16.67 -3.72
C ASN A 340 6.28 -15.90 -4.83
N ARG A 341 7.17 -14.99 -4.43
CA ARG A 341 7.97 -14.16 -5.35
C ARG A 341 8.77 -14.93 -6.40
N LYS A 342 9.18 -16.19 -6.14
CA LYS A 342 9.94 -17.00 -7.10
C LYS A 342 9.04 -17.47 -8.24
N GLU A 343 7.85 -17.92 -7.89
CA GLU A 343 6.84 -18.33 -8.86
C GLU A 343 6.32 -17.12 -9.64
N CYS A 344 6.08 -16.00 -8.96
CA CYS A 344 5.79 -14.72 -9.62
C CYS A 344 6.86 -14.36 -10.66
N ALA A 345 8.14 -14.39 -10.28
CA ALA A 345 9.24 -14.07 -11.20
C ALA A 345 9.29 -15.03 -12.41
N ARG A 346 9.06 -16.32 -12.20
CA ARG A 346 8.97 -17.31 -13.28
C ARG A 346 7.83 -16.99 -14.24
N LEU A 347 6.63 -16.74 -13.72
CA LEU A 347 5.44 -16.44 -14.52
C LEU A 347 5.57 -15.13 -15.30
N LEU A 348 6.17 -14.09 -14.71
CA LEU A 348 6.43 -12.82 -15.40
C LEU A 348 7.38 -12.99 -16.60
N VAL A 349 8.42 -13.82 -16.47
CA VAL A 349 9.34 -14.13 -17.58
C VAL A 349 8.66 -15.00 -18.64
N GLU A 350 7.73 -15.87 -18.24
CA GLU A 350 6.98 -16.74 -19.15
C GLU A 350 5.73 -16.08 -19.76
N TYR A 351 5.31 -14.92 -19.25
CA TYR A 351 4.10 -14.22 -19.68
C TYR A 351 3.91 -14.12 -21.20
N PRO A 352 4.96 -13.87 -22.03
CA PRO A 352 4.81 -13.83 -23.49
C PRO A 352 4.14 -15.06 -24.12
N LYS A 353 4.23 -16.24 -23.47
CA LYS A 353 3.58 -17.50 -23.91
C LYS A 353 2.06 -17.37 -24.09
N TRP A 354 1.42 -16.49 -23.31
CA TRP A 354 -0.03 -16.34 -23.29
C TRP A 354 -0.49 -15.02 -23.93
N THR A 355 0.41 -14.32 -24.63
CA THR A 355 0.10 -13.07 -25.35
C THR A 355 -0.02 -13.30 -26.86
N VAL A 356 -0.62 -12.34 -27.57
CA VAL A 356 -0.65 -12.36 -29.04
C VAL A 356 0.78 -12.31 -29.59
N THR A 357 1.07 -13.10 -30.62
CA THR A 357 2.40 -13.15 -31.22
C THR A 357 2.87 -11.76 -31.66
N GLY A 358 4.09 -11.41 -31.25
CA GLY A 358 4.70 -10.11 -31.53
C GLY A 358 4.47 -9.03 -30.48
N THR A 359 3.75 -9.32 -29.37
CA THR A 359 3.62 -8.38 -28.24
C THR A 359 4.99 -7.98 -27.68
N PHE A 360 5.88 -8.96 -27.47
CA PHE A 360 7.24 -8.74 -26.97
C PHE A 360 8.29 -9.19 -27.99
N LYS A 361 9.48 -8.60 -27.91
CA LYS A 361 10.64 -9.07 -28.67
C LYS A 361 10.93 -10.53 -28.32
N PRO A 362 11.29 -11.36 -29.32
CA PRO A 362 11.83 -12.69 -29.07
C PRO A 362 13.04 -12.62 -28.14
N ARG A 363 13.23 -13.66 -27.35
CA ARG A 363 14.43 -13.76 -26.52
C ARG A 363 15.66 -13.95 -27.42
N PRO A 364 16.84 -13.46 -27.00
CA PRO A 364 18.08 -13.76 -27.71
C PRO A 364 18.28 -15.27 -27.88
N GLY A 365 18.48 -15.72 -29.12
CA GLY A 365 18.65 -17.12 -29.50
C GLY A 365 17.36 -17.89 -29.83
N ASP A 366 16.19 -17.23 -29.82
CA ASP A 366 14.92 -17.84 -30.23
C ASP A 366 14.85 -17.96 -31.77
N PRO A 367 14.36 -19.07 -32.36
CA PRO A 367 14.12 -19.16 -33.80
C PRO A 367 13.25 -18.03 -34.36
N ALA A 368 12.40 -17.42 -33.53
CA ALA A 368 11.57 -16.26 -33.89
C ALA A 368 12.34 -14.93 -33.98
N GLU A 369 13.62 -14.89 -33.58
CA GLU A 369 14.55 -13.73 -33.66
C GLU A 369 15.15 -13.54 -35.07
N ALA A 370 14.66 -14.22 -36.10
CA ALA A 370 15.20 -14.15 -37.46
C ALA A 370 15.48 -12.71 -37.92
N SER A 371 16.66 -12.47 -38.50
CA SER A 371 17.16 -11.13 -38.89
C SER A 371 16.26 -10.34 -39.83
N ASP A 372 15.38 -11.05 -40.55
CA ASP A 372 14.51 -10.49 -41.58
C ASP A 372 13.11 -10.15 -41.04
N ARG A 373 12.88 -10.29 -39.73
CA ARG A 373 11.62 -9.93 -39.09
C ARG A 373 11.39 -8.42 -39.16
N ILE A 374 10.26 -8.02 -39.73
CA ILE A 374 9.82 -6.62 -39.75
C ILE A 374 9.18 -6.30 -38.40
N PRO A 375 9.72 -5.36 -37.60
CA PRO A 375 9.09 -4.92 -36.36
C PRO A 375 7.70 -4.35 -36.66
N LEU A 376 6.70 -4.80 -35.92
CA LEU A 376 5.34 -4.26 -36.04
C LEU A 376 5.26 -2.95 -35.20
N PRO A 377 4.68 -1.86 -35.75
CA PRO A 377 4.40 -0.66 -34.96
C PRO A 377 3.51 -0.99 -33.75
N GLU A 378 3.72 -0.32 -32.62
CA GLU A 378 2.98 -0.54 -31.36
C GLU A 378 3.02 -1.99 -30.85
N ARG A 379 4.12 -2.68 -31.13
CA ARG A 379 4.41 -4.07 -30.75
C ARG A 379 5.92 -4.22 -30.53
N ASP A 380 6.37 -5.43 -30.21
CA ASP A 380 7.78 -5.75 -29.96
C ASP A 380 8.41 -4.95 -28.80
N TRP A 381 7.75 -4.92 -27.65
CA TRP A 381 8.30 -4.29 -26.44
C TRP A 381 9.39 -5.14 -25.78
N GLN A 382 10.23 -4.49 -24.97
CA GLN A 382 11.22 -5.15 -24.13
C GLN A 382 10.56 -5.65 -22.86
N LEU A 383 10.38 -6.97 -22.74
CA LEU A 383 9.72 -7.60 -21.59
C LEU A 383 10.31 -7.10 -20.27
N GLU A 384 11.62 -7.18 -20.09
CA GLU A 384 12.28 -6.85 -18.83
C GLU A 384 12.07 -5.38 -18.42
N SER A 385 12.10 -4.46 -19.38
CA SER A 385 11.81 -3.04 -19.11
C SER A 385 10.35 -2.85 -18.70
N THR A 386 9.41 -3.53 -19.36
CA THR A 386 7.98 -3.50 -19.02
C THR A 386 7.72 -4.10 -17.63
N LEU A 387 8.40 -5.20 -17.28
CA LEU A 387 8.30 -5.83 -15.96
C LEU A 387 8.77 -4.88 -14.86
N ILE A 388 9.96 -4.29 -15.01
CA ILE A 388 10.52 -3.38 -14.02
C ILE A 388 9.67 -2.11 -13.89
N GLU A 389 9.19 -1.53 -15.00
CA GLU A 389 8.28 -0.37 -14.98
C GLU A 389 6.97 -0.68 -14.26
N THR A 390 6.38 -1.85 -14.51
CA THR A 390 5.12 -2.27 -13.87
C THR A 390 5.28 -2.47 -12.37
N ILE A 391 6.33 -3.18 -11.95
CA ILE A 391 6.63 -3.46 -10.54
C ILE A 391 6.92 -2.17 -9.77
N LEU A 392 7.76 -1.30 -10.32
CA LEU A 392 8.10 -0.02 -9.70
C LEU A 392 6.90 0.95 -9.71
N GLY A 393 6.10 0.94 -10.77
CA GLY A 393 4.85 1.70 -10.86
C GLY A 393 3.90 1.38 -9.70
N SER A 394 3.72 0.09 -9.38
CA SER A 394 2.92 -0.35 -8.23
C SER A 394 3.57 0.00 -6.88
N GLN A 395 4.89 -0.21 -6.74
CA GLN A 395 5.62 0.10 -5.50
C GLN A 395 5.57 1.60 -5.14
N PHE A 396 5.50 2.48 -6.13
CA PHE A 396 5.54 3.94 -5.96
C PHE A 396 4.16 4.62 -5.95
N LEU A 397 3.07 3.85 -5.91
CA LEU A 397 1.72 4.40 -5.74
C LEU A 397 1.60 5.22 -4.44
N LEU A 398 0.89 6.34 -4.53
CA LEU A 398 0.64 7.25 -3.41
C LEU A 398 -0.82 7.08 -2.93
N PRO A 399 -1.12 7.22 -1.63
CA PRO A 399 -0.22 7.59 -0.53
C PRO A 399 0.64 6.43 -0.01
N GLU A 400 0.25 5.18 -0.27
CA GLU A 400 0.90 3.96 0.21
C GLU A 400 0.98 2.93 -0.93
N SER A 401 1.97 2.05 -0.85
CA SER A 401 2.11 0.90 -1.74
C SER A 401 1.02 -0.14 -1.43
N PRO A 402 0.35 -0.75 -2.44
CA PRO A 402 -0.70 -1.75 -2.23
C PRO A 402 -0.20 -2.95 -1.44
N ILE A 403 1.00 -3.41 -1.77
CA ILE A 403 1.72 -4.49 -1.09
C ILE A 403 2.92 -3.90 -0.34
N LYS A 404 3.45 -4.61 0.66
CA LYS A 404 4.65 -4.18 1.39
C LYS A 404 5.84 -4.00 0.43
N PRO A 405 6.55 -2.84 0.45
CA PRO A 405 7.66 -2.55 -0.48
C PRO A 405 8.73 -3.66 -0.58
N ILE A 406 9.04 -4.33 0.52
CA ILE A 406 10.03 -5.41 0.56
C ILE A 406 9.72 -6.56 -0.42
N TYR A 407 8.44 -6.81 -0.70
CA TYR A 407 8.03 -7.81 -1.70
C TYR A 407 8.54 -7.44 -3.09
N TYR A 408 8.26 -6.22 -3.56
CA TYR A 408 8.69 -5.75 -4.88
C TYR A 408 10.22 -5.73 -5.00
N ILE A 409 10.92 -5.27 -3.95
CA ILE A 409 12.40 -5.30 -3.90
C ILE A 409 12.92 -6.74 -4.08
N ALA A 410 12.32 -7.69 -3.36
CA ALA A 410 12.70 -9.09 -3.44
C ALA A 410 12.34 -9.70 -4.81
N LEU A 411 11.20 -9.35 -5.40
CA LEU A 411 10.77 -9.79 -6.73
C LEU A 411 11.75 -9.31 -7.82
N ILE A 412 12.12 -8.03 -7.82
CA ILE A 412 13.14 -7.48 -8.73
C ILE A 412 14.47 -8.22 -8.55
N THR A 413 14.83 -8.54 -7.30
CA THR A 413 16.05 -9.30 -7.00
C THR A 413 15.99 -10.72 -7.56
N GLU A 414 14.85 -11.42 -7.51
CA GLU A 414 14.71 -12.73 -8.16
C GLU A 414 14.76 -12.62 -9.69
N LEU A 415 14.13 -11.60 -10.29
CA LEU A 415 14.22 -11.35 -11.74
C LEU A 415 15.67 -11.11 -12.20
N CYS A 416 16.45 -10.31 -11.45
CA CYS A 416 17.87 -10.10 -11.73
C CYS A 416 18.70 -11.39 -11.64
N LYS A 417 18.32 -12.37 -10.81
CA LYS A 417 18.99 -13.66 -10.75
C LYS A 417 18.61 -14.57 -11.92
N LEU A 418 17.34 -14.53 -12.34
CA LEU A 418 16.84 -15.34 -13.46
C LEU A 418 17.40 -14.88 -14.81
N SER A 419 17.52 -13.57 -15.03
CA SER A 419 17.99 -13.02 -16.31
C SER A 419 18.89 -11.79 -16.12
N PRO A 420 20.12 -11.96 -15.59
CA PRO A 420 20.98 -10.82 -15.23
C PRO A 420 21.33 -9.90 -16.41
N GLN A 421 21.51 -10.46 -17.61
CA GLN A 421 21.98 -9.70 -18.77
C GLN A 421 20.92 -8.74 -19.34
N THR A 422 19.63 -9.03 -19.17
CA THR A 422 18.53 -8.21 -19.71
C THR A 422 17.84 -7.40 -18.60
N VAL A 423 17.63 -8.00 -17.43
CA VAL A 423 16.98 -7.33 -16.29
C VAL A 423 17.91 -6.30 -15.62
N GLY A 424 19.20 -6.61 -15.47
CA GLY A 424 20.18 -5.70 -14.86
C GLY A 424 20.21 -4.32 -15.54
N PRO A 425 20.34 -4.24 -16.88
CA PRO A 425 20.22 -2.99 -17.62
C PRO A 425 18.88 -2.26 -17.44
N ALA A 426 17.75 -2.98 -17.41
CA ALA A 426 16.43 -2.38 -17.17
C ALA A 426 16.34 -1.72 -15.79
N VAL A 427 16.85 -2.37 -14.75
CA VAL A 427 16.95 -1.81 -13.39
C VAL A 427 17.85 -0.57 -13.38
N GLY A 428 19.04 -0.67 -13.97
CA GLY A 428 19.98 0.46 -14.02
C GLY A 428 19.43 1.69 -14.76
N LYS A 429 18.65 1.49 -15.83
CA LYS A 429 17.95 2.59 -16.53
C LYS A 429 16.83 3.18 -15.68
N SER A 430 16.07 2.34 -14.99
CA SER A 430 15.00 2.76 -14.08
C SER A 430 15.52 3.64 -12.94
N ILE A 431 16.62 3.23 -12.29
CA ILE A 431 17.29 4.02 -11.23
C ILE A 431 17.68 5.41 -11.78
N ARG A 432 18.30 5.47 -12.97
CA ARG A 432 18.70 6.75 -13.59
C ARG A 432 17.50 7.64 -13.91
N LYS A 433 16.41 7.07 -14.43
CA LYS A 433 15.20 7.83 -14.76
C LYS A 433 14.57 8.43 -13.50
N ILE A 434 14.38 7.64 -12.45
CA ILE A 434 13.80 8.10 -11.17
C ILE A 434 14.72 9.14 -10.51
N TYR A 435 16.03 8.93 -10.54
CA TYR A 435 17.00 9.93 -10.08
C TYR A 435 16.90 11.25 -10.86
N GLY A 436 16.62 11.19 -12.17
CA GLY A 436 16.31 12.36 -12.99
C GLY A 436 15.06 13.10 -12.52
N TYR A 437 13.99 12.37 -12.18
CA TYR A 437 12.75 12.96 -11.67
C TYR A 437 12.91 13.71 -10.35
N CYS A 438 13.94 13.40 -9.55
CA CYS A 438 14.19 14.10 -8.28
C CYS A 438 14.30 15.63 -8.46
N ALA A 439 14.90 16.10 -9.56
CA ALA A 439 15.04 17.54 -9.86
C ALA A 439 13.76 18.18 -10.44
N ASN A 440 12.77 17.36 -10.82
CA ASN A 440 11.54 17.76 -11.48
C ASN A 440 10.31 17.62 -10.57
N GLY A 441 10.52 17.57 -9.26
CA GLY A 441 9.43 17.58 -8.28
C GLY A 441 8.87 16.20 -7.92
N LEU A 442 9.70 15.15 -8.01
CA LEU A 442 9.33 13.82 -7.50
C LEU A 442 8.88 13.89 -6.05
N ASP A 443 7.69 13.35 -5.78
CA ASP A 443 7.08 13.35 -4.46
C ASP A 443 8.01 12.73 -3.41
N VAL A 444 8.08 13.38 -2.24
CA VAL A 444 9.01 13.02 -1.15
C VAL A 444 8.79 11.60 -0.61
N GLU A 445 7.57 11.07 -0.65
CA GLU A 445 7.32 9.69 -0.24
C GLU A 445 7.81 8.69 -1.30
N VAL A 446 7.68 9.02 -2.58
CA VAL A 446 8.26 8.21 -3.67
C VAL A 446 9.78 8.21 -3.57
N LEU A 447 10.38 9.39 -3.33
CA LEU A 447 11.82 9.52 -3.12
C LEU A 447 12.31 8.67 -1.93
N ARG A 448 11.56 8.68 -0.81
CA ARG A 448 11.87 7.88 0.38
C ARG A 448 11.88 6.38 0.06
N ARG A 449 10.84 5.88 -0.62
CA ARG A 449 10.78 4.46 -1.06
C ARG A 449 11.83 4.13 -2.12
N PHE A 450 12.19 5.08 -2.98
CA PHE A 450 13.27 4.92 -3.95
C PHE A 450 14.61 4.73 -3.23
N SER A 451 14.93 5.55 -2.23
CA SER A 451 16.13 5.38 -1.40
C SER A 451 16.16 4.02 -0.69
N GLU A 452 15.02 3.55 -0.18
CA GLU A 452 14.90 2.22 0.43
C GLU A 452 15.15 1.09 -0.57
N TRP A 453 14.45 1.12 -1.72
CA TRP A 453 14.64 0.12 -2.78
C TRP A 453 16.07 0.11 -3.29
N PHE A 454 16.65 1.28 -3.60
CA PHE A 454 18.03 1.40 -4.06
C PHE A 454 18.99 0.75 -3.06
N SER A 455 18.92 1.11 -1.78
CA SER A 455 19.87 0.65 -0.77
C SER A 455 19.77 -0.85 -0.49
N VAL A 456 18.55 -1.39 -0.40
CA VAL A 456 18.33 -2.83 -0.20
C VAL A 456 18.71 -3.61 -1.47
N HIS A 457 18.44 -3.07 -2.66
CA HIS A 457 18.88 -3.70 -3.90
C HIS A 457 20.41 -3.73 -3.96
N MET A 458 21.09 -2.61 -3.72
CA MET A 458 22.55 -2.52 -3.68
C MET A 458 23.17 -3.49 -2.67
N SER A 459 22.57 -3.68 -1.49
CA SER A 459 23.09 -4.64 -0.50
C SER A 459 23.08 -6.09 -0.99
N ASN A 460 22.18 -6.45 -1.91
CA ASN A 460 22.12 -7.78 -2.53
C ASN A 460 23.11 -7.97 -3.69
N PHE A 461 23.68 -6.87 -4.22
CA PHE A 461 24.65 -6.88 -5.33
C PHE A 461 26.00 -6.26 -4.93
N GLY A 462 26.38 -6.40 -3.66
CA GLY A 462 27.71 -6.04 -3.16
C GLY A 462 27.98 -4.54 -3.04
N PHE A 463 26.92 -3.71 -2.96
CA PHE A 463 26.99 -2.24 -2.86
C PHE A 463 27.67 -1.58 -4.06
N GLN A 464 27.48 -2.16 -5.25
CA GLN A 464 28.11 -1.70 -6.49
C GLN A 464 27.14 -0.83 -7.30
N TRP A 465 27.42 0.48 -7.33
CA TRP A 465 26.77 1.43 -8.22
C TRP A 465 27.82 2.29 -8.93
N VAL A 466 27.46 2.84 -10.09
CA VAL A 466 28.32 3.71 -10.89
C VAL A 466 28.28 5.15 -10.34
N TRP A 467 28.65 5.34 -9.07
CA TRP A 467 28.58 6.62 -8.34
C TRP A 467 29.28 7.81 -9.05
N LYS A 468 30.28 7.54 -9.90
CA LYS A 468 30.95 8.56 -10.71
C LYS A 468 30.00 9.38 -11.57
N GLU A 469 28.85 8.82 -11.98
CA GLU A 469 27.82 9.50 -12.78
C GLU A 469 27.16 10.66 -12.02
N TRP A 470 27.18 10.63 -10.68
CA TRP A 470 26.52 11.62 -9.82
C TRP A 470 27.49 12.57 -9.11
N VAL A 471 28.79 12.49 -9.40
CA VAL A 471 29.79 13.44 -8.88
C VAL A 471 29.44 14.90 -9.18
N PRO A 472 28.93 15.28 -10.38
CA PRO A 472 28.56 16.68 -10.65
C PRO A 472 27.47 17.21 -9.71
N ASP A 473 26.57 16.34 -9.24
CA ASP A 473 25.47 16.72 -8.35
C ASP A 473 25.97 17.06 -6.92
N LEU A 474 27.24 16.76 -6.58
CA LEU A 474 27.90 17.24 -5.35
C LEU A 474 28.10 18.77 -5.29
N ALA A 475 27.90 19.48 -6.40
CA ALA A 475 27.89 20.94 -6.44
C ALA A 475 26.52 21.56 -6.08
N LEU A 476 25.45 20.75 -6.06
CA LEU A 476 24.10 21.22 -5.71
C LEU A 476 23.99 21.56 -4.21
N PRO A 477 22.97 22.33 -3.79
CA PRO A 477 22.65 22.51 -2.38
C PRO A 477 22.46 21.17 -1.65
N ILE A 478 22.82 21.11 -0.36
CA ILE A 478 22.74 19.87 0.44
C ILE A 478 21.30 19.36 0.49
N GLN A 479 20.34 20.28 0.55
CA GLN A 479 18.92 19.97 0.66
C GLN A 479 18.24 19.72 -0.69
N HIS A 480 18.98 19.83 -1.80
CA HIS A 480 18.46 19.49 -3.13
C HIS A 480 18.02 18.00 -3.18
N PRO A 481 16.87 17.64 -3.79
CA PRO A 481 16.33 16.28 -3.75
C PRO A 481 17.30 15.16 -4.14
N LYS A 482 18.13 15.39 -5.17
CA LYS A 482 19.21 14.46 -5.56
C LYS A 482 20.25 14.22 -4.46
N ARG A 483 20.62 15.25 -3.70
CA ARG A 483 21.60 15.17 -2.60
C ARG A 483 21.00 14.52 -1.37
N VAL A 484 19.73 14.83 -1.09
CA VAL A 484 18.93 14.15 -0.07
C VAL A 484 18.82 12.65 -0.36
N PHE A 485 18.56 12.26 -1.61
CA PHE A 485 18.57 10.87 -2.03
C PHE A 485 19.92 10.20 -1.78
N VAL A 486 21.03 10.80 -2.22
CA VAL A 486 22.39 10.27 -2.04
C VAL A 486 22.69 10.07 -0.56
N HIS A 487 22.48 11.11 0.26
CA HIS A 487 22.73 11.05 1.70
C HIS A 487 21.89 9.93 2.35
N ARG A 488 20.60 9.85 2.01
CA ARG A 488 19.72 8.83 2.55
C ARG A 488 20.09 7.41 2.09
N ALA A 489 20.45 7.24 0.82
CA ALA A 489 20.88 5.95 0.29
C ALA A 489 22.15 5.45 1.00
N LEU A 490 23.16 6.30 1.15
CA LEU A 490 24.40 5.97 1.85
C LEU A 490 24.16 5.68 3.34
N GLU A 491 23.31 6.47 4.00
CA GLU A 491 22.89 6.21 5.38
C GLU A 491 22.27 4.80 5.53
N LEU A 492 21.35 4.42 4.63
CA LEU A 492 20.71 3.12 4.64
C LEU A 492 21.69 1.98 4.29
N GLU A 493 22.60 2.17 3.34
CA GLU A 493 23.66 1.21 3.04
C GLU A 493 24.59 0.98 4.25
N ILE A 494 24.92 2.03 5.01
CA ILE A 494 25.68 1.92 6.25
C ILE A 494 24.90 1.09 7.28
N ARG A 495 23.58 1.33 7.44
CA ARG A 495 22.73 0.54 8.35
C ARG A 495 22.64 -0.94 7.93
N LEU A 496 22.68 -1.23 6.63
CA LEU A 496 22.71 -2.58 6.07
C LEU A 496 24.12 -3.21 6.08
N SER A 497 25.15 -2.43 6.41
CA SER A 497 26.52 -2.90 6.54
C SER A 497 27.30 -2.15 7.63
N TYR A 498 28.44 -1.52 7.30
CA TYR A 498 29.21 -0.69 8.21
C TYR A 498 29.95 0.40 7.42
N TYR A 499 30.22 1.52 8.09
CA TYR A 499 30.77 2.75 7.52
C TYR A 499 31.97 2.52 6.58
N ASP A 500 33.01 1.83 7.06
CA ASP A 500 34.25 1.63 6.28
C ASP A 500 34.05 0.82 4.99
N ARG A 501 33.05 -0.08 4.96
CA ARG A 501 32.76 -0.86 3.75
C ARG A 501 32.12 0.02 2.69
N VAL A 502 31.10 0.80 3.09
CA VAL A 502 30.38 1.70 2.18
C VAL A 502 31.32 2.79 1.68
N LEU A 503 32.16 3.38 2.54
CA LEU A 503 33.12 4.40 2.13
C LEU A 503 34.05 3.90 1.00
N LYS A 504 34.46 2.62 1.03
CA LYS A 504 35.31 2.00 0.01
C LYS A 504 34.64 1.77 -1.34
N THR A 505 33.30 1.79 -1.43
CA THR A 505 32.58 1.64 -2.71
C THR A 505 32.46 2.96 -3.46
N LEU A 506 32.77 4.08 -2.81
CA LEU A 506 32.58 5.42 -3.34
C LEU A 506 33.85 6.00 -3.98
N PRO A 507 33.72 6.79 -5.06
CA PRO A 507 34.86 7.51 -5.63
C PRO A 507 35.30 8.66 -4.69
N GLN A 508 36.55 9.09 -4.82
CA GLN A 508 37.18 10.06 -3.93
C GLN A 508 36.35 11.33 -3.63
N PRO A 509 35.67 11.98 -4.61
CA PRO A 509 34.86 13.17 -4.31
C PRO A 509 33.75 12.96 -3.28
N PHE A 510 33.17 11.76 -3.19
CA PHE A 510 32.11 11.46 -2.21
C PHE A 510 32.66 11.20 -0.80
N GLN A 511 33.97 10.94 -0.67
CA GLN A 511 34.62 10.65 0.61
C GLN A 511 35.04 11.93 1.33
N GLU A 512 35.11 13.06 0.63
CA GLU A 512 35.51 14.36 1.18
C GLU A 512 34.41 14.90 2.11
N PRO A 513 34.69 15.13 3.42
CA PRO A 513 33.67 15.57 4.38
C PRO A 513 32.99 16.90 4.00
N SER A 514 33.70 17.78 3.29
CA SER A 514 33.17 19.06 2.79
C SER A 514 31.99 18.91 1.83
N THR A 515 31.84 17.74 1.20
CA THR A 515 30.73 17.46 0.28
C THR A 515 29.46 17.02 1.01
N GLY A 516 29.53 16.67 2.30
CA GLY A 516 28.34 16.23 3.06
C GLY A 516 27.60 15.02 2.49
N ALA A 517 28.23 14.23 1.60
CA ALA A 517 27.64 13.01 1.06
C ALA A 517 27.71 11.85 2.06
N MET A 518 28.84 11.74 2.76
CA MET A 518 29.07 10.79 3.86
C MET A 518 29.21 11.55 5.19
N PRO A 519 28.82 10.93 6.32
CA PRO A 519 29.20 11.41 7.64
C PRO A 519 30.72 11.54 7.75
N ASP A 520 31.20 12.51 8.54
CA ASP A 520 32.62 12.72 8.81
C ASP A 520 33.24 11.57 9.62
N GLN A 521 32.42 10.88 10.40
CA GLN A 521 32.83 9.79 11.29
C GLN A 521 31.80 8.66 11.27
N ALA A 522 32.26 7.46 11.61
CA ALA A 522 31.38 6.30 11.73
C ALA A 522 30.27 6.53 12.78
N PRO A 523 29.04 6.01 12.54
CA PRO A 523 27.96 6.13 13.50
C PRO A 523 28.32 5.58 14.89
N GLY A 524 28.09 6.37 15.94
CA GLY A 524 28.44 5.99 17.30
C GLY A 524 27.99 7.02 18.35
N PRO A 525 28.10 6.67 19.64
CA PRO A 525 27.70 7.53 20.75
C PRO A 525 28.65 8.74 20.88
N THR A 526 28.15 9.86 21.39
CA THR A 526 28.92 11.04 21.76
C THR A 526 28.65 11.32 23.23
N TYR A 527 29.56 10.89 24.10
CA TYR A 527 29.40 11.10 25.54
C TYR A 527 30.12 12.38 25.97
N GLU A 528 29.37 13.36 26.45
CA GLU A 528 29.90 14.70 26.76
C GLU A 528 30.91 14.72 27.92
N TYR A 529 30.83 13.73 28.82
CA TYR A 529 31.68 13.62 30.01
C TYR A 529 32.75 12.53 29.88
N GLU A 530 33.19 12.23 28.64
CA GLU A 530 34.25 11.26 28.39
C GLU A 530 35.64 11.82 28.75
N ASP A 531 35.88 13.10 28.47
CA ASP A 531 37.13 13.79 28.77
C ASP A 531 37.16 14.27 30.24
N PRO A 532 38.22 13.96 31.02
CA PRO A 532 38.40 14.49 32.38
C PRO A 532 38.41 16.03 32.49
N THR A 533 38.64 16.74 31.39
CA THR A 533 38.61 18.20 31.33
C THR A 533 37.21 18.78 31.12
N ALA A 534 36.21 17.93 30.85
CA ALA A 534 34.83 18.36 30.64
C ALA A 534 34.21 18.96 31.93
N PRO A 535 33.37 20.01 31.82
CA PRO A 535 32.62 20.52 32.95
C PRO A 535 31.78 19.42 33.63
N HIS A 536 31.73 19.45 34.96
CA HIS A 536 30.98 18.49 35.78
C HIS A 536 31.38 17.00 35.59
N TYR A 537 32.59 16.72 35.08
CA TYR A 537 33.11 15.37 34.90
C TYR A 537 33.01 14.52 36.18
N ASP A 538 33.41 15.05 37.34
CA ASP A 538 33.39 14.31 38.61
C ASP A 538 31.97 13.91 39.03
N ALA A 539 31.00 14.81 38.84
CA ALA A 539 29.59 14.52 39.08
C ALA A 539 29.08 13.42 38.13
N ALA A 540 29.46 13.49 36.84
CA ALA A 540 29.10 12.48 35.85
C ALA A 540 29.73 11.12 36.13
N GLN A 541 31.01 11.05 36.50
CA GLN A 541 31.66 9.80 36.89
C GLN A 541 31.02 9.19 38.15
N SER A 542 30.64 10.03 39.11
CA SER A 542 29.94 9.60 40.32
C SER A 542 28.61 8.91 39.97
N VAL A 543 27.78 9.51 39.11
CA VAL A 543 26.52 8.91 38.65
C VAL A 543 26.76 7.66 37.78
N LEU A 544 27.70 7.73 36.83
CA LEU A 544 28.04 6.63 35.95
C LEU A 544 28.49 5.39 36.72
N ASN A 545 29.26 5.56 37.80
CA ASN A 545 29.69 4.47 38.66
C ASN A 545 28.52 3.81 39.39
N GLN A 546 27.52 4.56 39.86
CA GLN A 546 26.29 4.00 40.45
C GLN A 546 25.52 3.13 39.45
N LEU A 547 25.46 3.55 38.19
CA LEU A 547 24.79 2.79 37.14
C LEU A 547 25.57 1.53 36.76
N ARG A 548 26.92 1.63 36.65
CA ARG A 548 27.81 0.48 36.39
C ARG A 548 27.79 -0.55 37.52
N SER A 549 27.75 -0.09 38.78
CA SER A 549 27.66 -0.93 39.98
C SER A 549 26.29 -1.57 40.16
N ARG A 550 25.35 -1.35 39.24
CA ARG A 550 24.03 -1.96 39.30
C ARG A 550 23.33 -1.54 40.60
N THR A 551 23.45 -0.28 41.00
CA THR A 551 22.74 0.25 42.16
C THR A 551 21.21 0.23 41.93
N LYS A 552 20.41 0.12 43.00
CA LYS A 552 18.94 0.11 42.90
C LYS A 552 18.43 1.50 42.45
N PRO A 553 17.32 1.57 41.68
CA PRO A 553 16.78 2.84 41.19
C PRO A 553 16.52 3.89 42.28
N GLU A 554 16.02 3.48 43.45
CA GLU A 554 15.74 4.37 44.58
C GLU A 554 17.02 5.01 45.14
N ASP A 555 18.07 4.21 45.32
CA ASP A 555 19.38 4.68 45.79
C ASP A 555 20.03 5.62 44.76
N VAL A 556 19.82 5.36 43.46
CA VAL A 556 20.28 6.26 42.39
C VAL A 556 19.58 7.61 42.47
N LEU A 557 18.27 7.66 42.74
CA LEU A 557 17.54 8.93 42.90
C LEU A 557 18.07 9.75 44.07
N ILE A 558 18.31 9.11 45.23
CA ILE A 558 18.91 9.78 46.39
C ILE A 558 20.29 10.36 46.05
N HIS A 559 21.08 9.61 45.28
CA HIS A 559 22.38 10.07 44.81
C HIS A 559 22.26 11.26 43.84
N LEU A 560 21.28 11.23 42.93
CA LEU A 560 21.01 12.34 42.01
C LEU A 560 20.60 13.61 42.76
N ASP A 561 19.81 13.51 43.83
CA ASP A 561 19.48 14.67 44.69
C ASP A 561 20.73 15.24 45.37
N THR A 562 21.66 14.37 45.78
CA THR A 562 22.95 14.80 46.36
C THR A 562 23.80 15.54 45.33
N VAL A 563 23.89 15.01 44.11
CA VAL A 563 24.59 15.67 42.99
C VAL A 563 23.92 16.99 42.63
N LYS A 564 22.57 17.05 42.62
CA LYS A 564 21.80 18.28 42.38
C LYS A 564 22.17 19.38 43.37
N ASN A 565 22.18 19.06 44.66
CA ASN A 565 22.50 20.03 45.71
C ASN A 565 23.95 20.53 45.58
N SER A 566 24.89 19.63 45.27
CA SER A 566 26.29 20.01 45.04
C SER A 566 26.48 20.89 43.80
N LEU A 567 25.70 20.65 42.73
CA LEU A 567 25.74 21.48 41.53
C LEU A 567 25.16 22.87 41.82
N ALA A 568 24.04 22.96 42.56
CA ALA A 568 23.43 24.23 42.95
C ALA A 568 24.37 25.14 43.77
N GLU A 569 25.35 24.58 44.49
CA GLU A 569 26.36 25.33 45.24
C GLU A 569 27.52 25.84 44.37
N THR A 570 27.71 25.27 43.16
CA THR A 570 28.90 25.48 42.33
C THR A 570 28.62 26.10 40.95
N THR A 571 27.36 26.13 40.52
CA THR A 571 26.93 26.69 39.24
C THR A 571 26.74 28.21 39.31
N ASP A 572 27.05 28.92 38.22
CA ASP A 572 26.69 30.32 38.04
C ASP A 572 25.16 30.50 38.04
N ILE A 573 24.67 31.72 38.34
CA ILE A 573 23.23 32.07 38.49
C ILE A 573 22.35 31.66 37.26
N ASN A 574 22.96 31.37 36.12
CA ASN A 574 22.28 31.11 34.86
C ASN A 574 22.06 29.62 34.51
N ASP A 575 22.69 28.67 35.20
CA ASP A 575 22.53 27.24 34.90
C ASP A 575 21.52 26.59 35.85
N ASP A 576 20.46 26.01 35.29
CA ASP A 576 19.45 25.29 36.06
C ASP A 576 20.01 23.92 36.56
N PRO A 577 20.16 23.71 37.88
CA PRO A 577 20.72 22.47 38.42
C PRO A 577 19.86 21.24 38.06
N ASP A 578 18.55 21.40 37.88
CA ASP A 578 17.67 20.31 37.45
C ASP A 578 17.98 19.85 36.02
N THR A 579 18.26 20.79 35.14
CA THR A 579 18.66 20.53 33.75
C THR A 579 20.03 19.85 33.70
N LEU A 580 21.01 20.29 34.48
CA LEU A 580 22.35 19.68 34.53
C LEU A 580 22.33 18.23 35.06
N VAL A 581 21.61 17.98 36.17
CA VAL A 581 21.49 16.63 36.73
C VAL A 581 20.80 15.68 35.76
N ARG A 582 19.76 16.18 35.05
CA ARG A 582 19.09 15.42 33.99
C ARG A 582 20.06 15.08 32.87
N SER A 583 20.86 16.05 32.41
CA SER A 583 21.89 15.80 31.39
C SER A 583 22.84 14.69 31.81
N ILE A 584 23.46 14.84 32.98
CA ILE A 584 24.41 13.87 33.54
C ILE A 584 23.79 12.47 33.63
N ALA A 585 22.58 12.36 34.19
CA ALA A 585 21.92 11.07 34.40
C ALA A 585 21.53 10.38 33.09
N ILE A 586 20.95 11.12 32.13
CA ILE A 586 20.54 10.58 30.83
C ILE A 586 21.77 10.19 29.99
N GLN A 587 22.76 11.06 29.87
CA GLN A 587 24.02 10.78 29.17
C GLN A 587 24.71 9.54 29.76
N SER A 588 24.78 9.43 31.09
CA SER A 588 25.39 8.28 31.77
C SER A 588 24.60 6.98 31.52
N LEU A 589 23.26 7.04 31.55
CA LEU A 589 22.40 5.89 31.28
C LEU A 589 22.52 5.41 29.83
N LEU A 590 22.54 6.34 28.86
CA LEU A 590 22.76 6.00 27.46
C LEU A 590 24.15 5.41 27.24
N HIS A 591 25.17 5.96 27.91
CA HIS A 591 26.55 5.49 27.81
C HIS A 591 26.72 4.03 28.27
N ILE A 592 26.13 3.62 29.41
CA ILE A 592 26.18 2.21 29.83
C ILE A 592 25.42 1.27 28.87
N GLY A 593 24.45 1.80 28.13
CA GLY A 593 23.64 1.07 27.15
C GLY A 593 24.20 1.07 25.72
N ALA A 594 25.25 1.85 25.44
CA ALA A 594 25.65 2.20 24.07
C ALA A 594 26.24 1.05 23.23
N ARG A 595 26.60 -0.09 23.87
CA ARG A 595 27.26 -1.21 23.18
C ARG A 595 26.37 -1.93 22.19
N SER A 596 25.09 -2.11 22.50
CA SER A 596 24.11 -2.73 21.59
C SER A 596 22.69 -2.40 22.03
N PHE A 597 21.71 -2.63 21.16
CA PHE A 597 20.30 -2.36 21.48
C PHE A 597 19.84 -3.14 22.72
N SER A 598 20.30 -4.37 22.92
CA SER A 598 19.99 -5.15 24.13
C SER A 598 20.57 -4.54 25.41
N HIS A 599 21.78 -3.97 25.37
CA HIS A 599 22.35 -3.28 26.52
C HIS A 599 21.54 -2.03 26.86
N PHE A 600 21.15 -1.26 25.84
CA PHE A 600 20.27 -0.11 25.99
C PHE A 600 18.92 -0.50 26.62
N LEU A 601 18.23 -1.52 26.10
CA LEU A 601 16.95 -1.97 26.67
C LEU A 601 17.10 -2.42 28.13
N ASN A 602 18.12 -3.22 28.44
CA ASN A 602 18.38 -3.66 29.81
C ASN A 602 18.64 -2.48 30.77
N ALA A 603 19.34 -1.43 30.31
CA ALA A 603 19.59 -0.23 31.09
C ALA A 603 18.30 0.57 31.32
N VAL A 604 17.50 0.79 30.26
CA VAL A 604 16.24 1.55 30.33
C VAL A 604 15.21 0.86 31.21
N GLU A 605 14.98 -0.43 31.03
CA GLU A 605 13.97 -1.18 31.79
C GLU A 605 14.31 -1.21 33.28
N ARG A 606 15.58 -1.34 33.61
CA ARG A 606 16.05 -1.32 34.99
C ARG A 606 15.85 0.03 35.66
N TYR A 607 16.20 1.11 34.97
CA TYR A 607 16.21 2.46 35.52
C TYR A 607 14.97 3.26 35.12
N LEU A 608 13.88 2.57 34.78
CA LEU A 608 12.63 3.18 34.34
C LEU A 608 12.06 4.16 35.38
N THR A 609 12.15 3.83 36.66
CA THR A 609 11.74 4.72 37.77
C THR A 609 12.57 6.00 37.80
N VAL A 610 13.89 5.91 37.54
CA VAL A 610 14.78 7.06 37.47
C VAL A 610 14.40 7.95 36.29
N LEU A 611 14.20 7.34 35.11
CA LEU A 611 13.78 8.06 33.90
C LEU A 611 12.46 8.80 34.10
N ARG A 612 11.47 8.19 34.76
CA ARG A 612 10.18 8.82 35.08
C ARG A 612 10.32 10.01 36.02
N ALA A 613 11.16 9.88 37.05
CA ALA A 613 11.41 10.99 37.97
C ALA A 613 12.06 12.19 37.27
N LEU A 614 12.99 11.92 36.34
CA LEU A 614 13.71 12.96 35.59
C LEU A 614 12.89 13.62 34.47
N SER A 615 11.76 13.04 34.07
CA SER A 615 10.90 13.48 32.95
C SER A 615 9.52 14.00 33.39
N GLY A 616 9.34 14.28 34.68
CA GLY A 616 8.05 14.74 35.24
C GLY A 616 7.53 16.04 34.62
N PRO A 617 8.29 17.15 34.65
CA PRO A 617 7.89 18.42 34.03
C PRO A 617 7.77 18.33 32.48
N PRO A 618 6.86 19.05 31.82
CA PRO A 618 6.76 19.05 30.36
C PRO A 618 8.07 19.46 29.65
N GLU A 619 8.72 20.52 30.15
CA GLU A 619 10.02 20.99 29.64
C GLU A 619 11.13 19.94 29.81
N ALA A 620 11.00 19.05 30.80
CA ALA A 620 11.95 17.98 31.02
C ALA A 620 11.92 16.93 29.91
N LYS A 621 10.75 16.61 29.37
CA LYS A 621 10.59 15.65 28.27
C LYS A 621 11.28 16.13 27.00
N GLY A 622 11.09 17.40 26.64
CA GLY A 622 11.80 18.04 25.53
C GLY A 622 13.32 18.00 25.70
N HIS A 623 13.80 18.30 26.91
CA HIS A 623 15.23 18.20 27.22
C HIS A 623 15.76 16.76 27.12
N VAL A 624 15.01 15.74 27.57
CA VAL A 624 15.41 14.33 27.40
C VAL A 624 15.59 13.96 25.92
N LEU A 625 14.66 14.39 25.05
CA LEU A 625 14.76 14.15 23.61
C LEU A 625 16.02 14.81 23.03
N GLU A 626 16.32 16.03 23.46
CA GLU A 626 17.52 16.76 23.03
C GLU A 626 18.82 16.07 23.47
N LEU A 627 18.88 15.61 24.72
CA LEU A 627 20.03 14.87 25.24
C LEU A 627 20.27 13.56 24.48
N VAL A 628 19.20 12.85 24.15
CA VAL A 628 19.28 11.62 23.34
C VAL A 628 19.76 11.94 21.93
N ALA A 629 19.24 12.99 21.30
CA ALA A 629 19.64 13.40 19.96
C ALA A 629 21.12 13.83 19.92
N ASN A 630 21.59 14.57 20.93
CA ASN A 630 22.99 14.99 21.04
C ASN A 630 23.92 13.80 21.31
N PHE A 631 23.52 12.88 22.19
CA PHE A 631 24.28 11.65 22.45
C PHE A 631 24.41 10.79 21.18
N TRP A 632 23.34 10.66 20.39
CA TRP A 632 23.31 9.88 19.16
C TRP A 632 23.40 10.73 17.89
N LYS A 633 24.02 11.92 17.94
CA LYS A 633 24.06 12.86 16.79
C LYS A 633 24.69 12.29 15.51
N ARG A 634 25.54 11.27 15.65
CA ARG A 634 26.17 10.53 14.53
C ARG A 634 25.40 9.27 14.10
N SER A 635 24.29 8.94 14.76
CA SER A 635 23.48 7.76 14.51
C SER A 635 22.00 8.07 14.60
N HIS A 636 21.45 8.59 13.50
CA HIS A 636 20.02 8.88 13.38
C HIS A 636 19.14 7.63 13.61
N GLN A 637 19.64 6.43 13.25
CA GLN A 637 18.97 5.16 13.56
C GLN A 637 18.75 4.99 15.08
N MET A 638 19.77 5.30 15.89
CA MET A 638 19.65 5.18 17.33
C MET A 638 18.71 6.22 17.94
N VAL A 639 18.72 7.45 17.43
CA VAL A 639 17.74 8.47 17.85
C VAL A 639 16.32 7.92 17.70
N GLY A 640 15.98 7.39 16.51
CA GLY A 640 14.66 6.82 16.26
C GLY A 640 14.31 5.62 17.14
N ILE A 641 15.26 4.71 17.38
CA ILE A 641 15.05 3.56 18.27
C ILE A 641 14.82 4.00 19.71
N VAL A 642 15.63 4.94 20.22
CA VAL A 642 15.50 5.43 21.60
C VAL A 642 14.18 6.18 21.76
N PHE A 643 13.81 7.07 20.83
CA PHE A 643 12.53 7.78 20.87
C PHE A 643 11.33 6.82 20.84
N ASP A 644 11.36 5.79 19.99
CA ASP A 644 10.33 4.75 19.96
C ASP A 644 10.16 4.07 21.33
N LYS A 645 11.27 3.74 22.00
CA LYS A 645 11.26 3.12 23.32
C LYS A 645 10.81 4.06 24.42
N LEU A 646 11.24 5.32 24.40
CA LEU A 646 10.76 6.32 25.35
C LEU A 646 9.26 6.54 25.23
N MET A 647 8.71 6.56 24.01
CA MET A 647 7.26 6.56 23.79
C MET A 647 6.62 5.27 24.30
N GLN A 648 7.18 4.10 23.97
CA GLN A 648 6.64 2.80 24.39
C GLN A 648 6.52 2.67 25.91
N TYR A 649 7.51 3.16 26.67
CA TYR A 649 7.51 3.13 28.13
C TYR A 649 6.80 4.33 28.79
N GLN A 650 6.20 5.22 27.99
CA GLN A 650 5.51 6.44 28.43
C GLN A 650 6.41 7.40 29.22
N ILE A 651 7.69 7.48 28.83
CA ILE A 651 8.62 8.50 29.33
C ILE A 651 8.40 9.82 28.61
N VAL A 652 8.12 9.73 27.30
CA VAL A 652 7.67 10.85 26.48
C VAL A 652 6.36 10.47 25.79
N GLU A 653 5.57 11.47 25.46
CA GLU A 653 4.34 11.32 24.68
C GLU A 653 4.63 11.55 23.19
N PRO A 654 3.80 11.01 22.28
CA PRO A 654 3.95 11.28 20.85
C PRO A 654 3.98 12.77 20.51
N ALA A 655 3.18 13.60 21.19
CA ALA A 655 3.17 15.05 21.00
C ALA A 655 4.53 15.71 21.34
N ASP A 656 5.28 15.19 22.31
CA ASP A 656 6.61 15.69 22.65
C ASP A 656 7.59 15.47 21.48
N VAL A 657 7.52 14.30 20.85
CA VAL A 657 8.33 13.95 19.66
C VAL A 657 7.94 14.82 18.47
N VAL A 658 6.64 15.06 18.25
CA VAL A 658 6.16 15.99 17.22
C VAL A 658 6.75 17.39 17.45
N GLY A 659 6.68 17.90 18.68
CA GLY A 659 7.25 19.19 19.06
C GLY A 659 8.75 19.28 18.76
N TRP A 660 9.50 18.22 19.13
CA TRP A 660 10.94 18.13 18.86
C TRP A 660 11.25 18.13 17.35
N VAL A 661 10.53 17.36 16.55
CA VAL A 661 10.74 17.29 15.08
C VAL A 661 10.53 18.66 14.42
N PHE A 662 9.45 19.36 14.75
CA PHE A 662 9.21 20.70 14.20
C PHE A 662 10.20 21.74 14.75
N GLY A 663 10.68 21.59 15.98
CA GLY A 663 11.75 22.41 16.55
C GLY A 663 13.09 22.31 15.80
N HIS A 664 13.32 21.17 15.13
CA HIS A 664 14.56 20.88 14.38
C HIS A 664 14.39 20.91 12.86
N SER A 665 13.26 21.44 12.37
CA SER A 665 12.88 21.42 10.95
C SER A 665 13.75 22.29 10.02
N SER A 666 14.64 23.12 10.56
CA SER A 666 15.53 24.00 9.78
C SER A 666 16.44 23.26 8.80
N ARG A 667 16.76 21.99 9.09
CA ARG A 667 17.56 21.11 8.22
C ARG A 667 16.71 20.15 7.37
N GLY A 668 15.39 20.34 7.39
CA GLY A 668 14.41 19.41 6.82
C GLY A 668 13.60 18.72 7.92
N LEU A 669 12.35 18.41 7.60
CA LEU A 669 11.45 17.70 8.50
C LEU A 669 11.80 16.21 8.56
N ASP A 670 12.04 15.68 9.76
CA ASP A 670 12.29 14.27 10.00
C ASP A 670 10.99 13.46 9.96
N TRP A 671 10.63 13.02 8.76
CA TRP A 671 9.39 12.29 8.53
C TRP A 671 9.33 10.94 9.24
N ASP A 672 10.45 10.23 9.39
CA ASP A 672 10.45 8.90 10.01
C ASP A 672 10.08 8.98 11.50
N LEU A 673 10.63 9.97 12.21
CA LEU A 673 10.28 10.23 13.61
C LEU A 673 8.84 10.74 13.75
N LEU A 674 8.42 11.66 12.87
CA LEU A 674 7.07 12.20 12.86
C LEU A 674 6.02 11.10 12.63
N ARG A 675 6.25 10.26 11.61
CA ARG A 675 5.43 9.09 11.29
C ARG A 675 5.38 8.11 12.45
N SER A 676 6.52 7.83 13.09
CA SER A 676 6.58 6.95 14.27
C SER A 676 5.69 7.46 15.41
N ALA A 677 5.73 8.76 15.70
CA ALA A 677 4.88 9.38 16.73
C ALA A 677 3.39 9.27 16.39
N ILE A 678 3.00 9.64 15.16
CA ILE A 678 1.60 9.57 14.70
C ILE A 678 1.08 8.13 14.71
N ASP A 679 1.84 7.19 14.14
CA ASP A 679 1.47 5.77 14.09
C ASP A 679 1.38 5.17 15.50
N LYS A 680 2.21 5.60 16.46
CA LYS A 680 2.12 5.18 17.86
C LYS A 680 0.82 5.66 18.50
N ALA A 681 0.46 6.93 18.31
CA ALA A 681 -0.78 7.50 18.85
C ALA A 681 -2.01 6.80 18.26
N ASN A 682 -2.05 6.61 16.94
CA ASN A 682 -3.12 5.88 16.26
C ASN A 682 -3.20 4.41 16.71
N GLY A 683 -2.05 3.74 16.79
CA GLY A 683 -1.97 2.33 17.22
C GLY A 683 -2.49 2.10 18.64
N ARG A 684 -2.25 3.03 19.57
CA ARG A 684 -2.81 2.97 20.94
C ARG A 684 -4.34 2.99 20.95
N VAL A 685 -4.95 3.83 20.12
CA VAL A 685 -6.42 3.90 19.98
C VAL A 685 -6.97 2.60 19.39
N VAL A 686 -6.34 2.06 18.35
CA VAL A 686 -6.76 0.79 17.74
C VAL A 686 -6.71 -0.35 18.77
N VAL A 687 -5.63 -0.46 19.55
CA VAL A 687 -5.49 -1.48 20.59
C VAL A 687 -6.55 -1.31 21.69
N ALA A 688 -6.78 -0.08 22.17
CA ALA A 688 -7.79 0.20 23.18
C ALA A 688 -9.21 -0.09 22.67
N ARG A 689 -9.53 0.25 21.41
CA ARG A 689 -10.82 -0.03 20.77
C ARG A 689 -11.08 -1.53 20.70
N ARG A 690 -10.11 -2.31 20.23
CA ARG A 690 -10.21 -3.78 20.19
C ARG A 690 -10.49 -4.37 21.57
N ARG A 691 -9.79 -3.85 22.60
CA ARG A 691 -10.01 -4.29 23.98
C ARG A 691 -11.42 -3.97 24.47
N VAL A 692 -11.95 -2.78 24.17
CA VAL A 692 -13.34 -2.40 24.49
C VAL A 692 -14.32 -3.31 23.77
N ALA A 693 -14.16 -3.55 22.46
CA ALA A 693 -15.05 -4.41 21.68
C ALA A 693 -15.08 -5.85 22.22
N THR A 694 -13.92 -6.41 22.58
CA THR A 694 -13.84 -7.74 23.21
C THR A 694 -14.58 -7.78 24.53
N LEU A 695 -14.34 -6.80 25.42
CA LEU A 695 -14.98 -6.76 26.74
C LEU A 695 -16.49 -6.51 26.66
N ARG A 696 -16.96 -5.69 25.71
CA ARG A 696 -18.40 -5.49 25.45
C ARG A 696 -19.07 -6.79 25.04
N LYS A 697 -18.48 -7.51 24.08
CA LYS A 697 -18.99 -8.81 23.66
C LYS A 697 -19.04 -9.82 24.80
N GLU A 698 -17.99 -9.88 25.62
CA GLU A 698 -17.96 -10.76 26.80
C GLU A 698 -19.06 -10.41 27.82
N ASP A 699 -19.32 -9.12 28.03
CA ASP A 699 -20.37 -8.62 28.92
C ASP A 699 -21.76 -8.92 28.35
N ASP A 700 -22.00 -8.62 27.07
CA ASP A 700 -23.26 -8.94 26.37
C ASP A 700 -23.56 -10.45 26.43
N ASP A 701 -22.55 -11.29 26.17
CA ASP A 701 -22.66 -12.75 26.28
C ASP A 701 -22.94 -13.18 27.74
N ALA A 702 -22.36 -12.51 28.73
CA ALA A 702 -22.62 -12.78 30.14
C ALA A 702 -24.05 -12.39 30.54
N HIS A 703 -24.54 -11.25 30.07
CA HIS A 703 -25.92 -10.79 30.26
C HIS A 703 -26.92 -11.71 29.57
N ALA A 704 -26.65 -12.13 28.32
CA ALA A 704 -27.47 -13.10 27.61
C ALA A 704 -27.53 -14.44 28.35
N ARG A 705 -26.40 -14.94 28.86
CA ARG A 705 -26.34 -16.16 29.70
C ARG A 705 -27.09 -15.99 31.03
N ALA A 706 -27.00 -14.84 31.67
CA ALA A 706 -27.70 -14.56 32.92
C ALA A 706 -29.22 -14.48 32.71
N LYS A 707 -29.67 -13.82 31.63
CA LYS A 707 -31.07 -13.74 31.23
C LYS A 707 -31.64 -15.13 30.85
N ALA A 708 -30.85 -15.95 30.15
CA ALA A 708 -31.22 -17.34 29.84
C ALA A 708 -31.35 -18.21 31.10
N LYS A 709 -30.50 -18.00 32.12
CA LYS A 709 -30.60 -18.69 33.42
C LYS A 709 -31.77 -18.18 34.27
N ALA A 710 -32.07 -16.89 34.22
CA ALA A 710 -33.18 -16.26 34.95
C ALA A 710 -34.56 -16.66 34.38
N ASN A 711 -34.66 -16.87 33.06
CA ASN A 711 -35.89 -17.30 32.38
C ASN A 711 -36.17 -18.82 32.44
N GLY A 712 -35.48 -19.55 33.32
CA GLY A 712 -35.89 -20.89 33.75
C GLY A 712 -35.10 -22.04 33.13
N GLY A 713 -34.27 -22.68 33.95
CA GLY A 713 -33.99 -24.09 33.78
C GLY A 713 -35.22 -24.91 34.11
N VAL A 714 -35.98 -25.32 33.10
CA VAL A 714 -36.82 -26.52 33.15
C VAL A 714 -36.58 -27.29 31.86
N ALA A 715 -35.82 -28.36 31.97
CA ALA A 715 -35.89 -29.45 31.01
C ALA A 715 -37.24 -30.15 31.24
N ASP A 716 -38.23 -29.86 30.40
CA ASP A 716 -39.05 -30.92 29.81
C ASP A 716 -39.84 -30.42 28.60
N ALA A 717 -39.85 -31.27 27.58
CA ALA A 717 -40.54 -31.03 26.33
C ALA A 717 -42.06 -31.21 26.46
N ALA A 718 -42.77 -30.56 25.54
CA ALA A 718 -44.17 -30.78 25.11
C ALA A 718 -45.23 -29.80 25.64
N SER A 719 -45.83 -29.11 24.65
CA SER A 719 -47.15 -28.47 24.62
C SER A 719 -47.44 -27.33 25.61
N MET A 720 -47.64 -26.12 25.08
CA MET A 720 -48.99 -25.51 24.95
C MET A 720 -48.88 -24.10 24.34
N GLU A 721 -49.66 -23.87 23.29
CA GLU A 721 -50.13 -22.54 22.86
C GLU A 721 -50.97 -21.93 23.98
N VAL A 722 -50.72 -20.68 24.40
CA VAL A 722 -51.78 -19.74 24.84
C VAL A 722 -51.30 -18.27 24.73
N ASP A 723 -52.10 -17.51 24.00
CA ASP A 723 -52.42 -16.08 23.99
C ASP A 723 -51.38 -14.96 24.23
N ALA A 724 -51.42 -14.05 23.24
CA ALA A 724 -51.07 -12.65 23.35
C ALA A 724 -51.95 -11.92 24.40
N GLU A 725 -51.42 -10.82 24.91
CA GLU A 725 -52.01 -9.91 25.91
C GLU A 725 -51.77 -10.24 27.38
N THR A 726 -50.56 -10.00 27.88
CA THR A 726 -50.29 -9.02 28.96
C THR A 726 -48.80 -9.02 29.30
N MET A 727 -48.13 -7.88 29.12
CA MET A 727 -47.10 -7.30 30.01
C MET A 727 -46.52 -6.07 29.32
N HIS A 728 -47.17 -4.94 29.54
CA HIS A 728 -46.55 -3.64 29.42
C HIS A 728 -45.82 -3.39 30.74
N ASP A 729 -44.53 -3.72 30.79
CA ASP A 729 -43.64 -3.23 31.85
C ASP A 729 -42.27 -2.86 31.25
N PRO A 730 -42.03 -1.58 30.92
CA PRO A 730 -40.77 -1.09 30.40
C PRO A 730 -39.82 -0.78 31.57
N GLN A 731 -39.28 -1.81 32.21
CA GLN A 731 -38.06 -1.68 33.00
C GLN A 731 -37.04 -2.70 32.50
N VAL A 732 -36.42 -2.35 31.37
CA VAL A 732 -35.10 -2.90 31.04
C VAL A 732 -34.18 -2.46 32.17
N ILE A 733 -33.89 -3.37 33.11
CA ILE A 733 -32.77 -3.21 34.03
C ILE A 733 -31.54 -3.11 33.12
N GLN A 734 -31.07 -1.89 32.86
CA GLN A 734 -29.74 -1.67 32.32
C GLN A 734 -28.78 -2.25 33.36
N ALA A 735 -28.30 -3.45 33.10
CA ALA A 735 -27.29 -4.05 33.96
C ALA A 735 -26.04 -3.16 33.91
N GLU A 736 -25.47 -2.86 35.07
CA GLU A 736 -24.28 -2.02 35.17
C GLU A 736 -23.10 -2.68 34.44
N ASP A 737 -22.47 -1.95 33.53
CA ASP A 737 -21.25 -2.37 32.82
C ASP A 737 -20.23 -2.96 33.80
N SER A 738 -19.55 -4.05 33.39
CA SER A 738 -18.51 -4.63 34.24
C SER A 738 -17.41 -3.61 34.61
N PRO A 739 -16.81 -3.68 35.82
CA PRO A 739 -15.74 -2.76 36.22
C PRO A 739 -14.54 -2.75 35.26
N GLN A 740 -14.28 -3.87 34.58
CA GLN A 740 -13.23 -3.99 33.57
C GLN A 740 -13.59 -3.24 32.28
N LEU A 741 -14.85 -3.29 31.86
CA LEU A 741 -15.36 -2.54 30.72
C LEU A 741 -15.31 -1.03 31.00
N VAL A 742 -15.75 -0.59 32.19
CA VAL A 742 -15.66 0.82 32.61
C VAL A 742 -14.21 1.33 32.59
N ALA A 743 -13.27 0.54 33.12
CA ALA A 743 -11.84 0.88 33.08
C ALA A 743 -11.30 0.96 31.64
N ALA A 744 -11.69 0.02 30.77
CA ALA A 744 -11.30 0.01 29.36
C ALA A 744 -11.88 1.19 28.58
N LEU A 745 -13.13 1.59 28.83
CA LEU A 745 -13.76 2.77 28.23
C LEU A 745 -13.05 4.06 28.65
N LYS A 746 -12.68 4.19 29.93
CA LYS A 746 -11.90 5.33 30.42
C LYS A 746 -10.51 5.39 29.75
N ALA A 747 -9.85 4.25 29.63
CA ALA A 747 -8.55 4.17 28.94
C ALA A 747 -8.68 4.54 27.45
N TYR A 748 -9.70 4.02 26.76
CA TYR A 748 -10.01 4.35 25.36
C TYR A 748 -10.24 5.85 25.17
N ALA A 749 -11.03 6.49 26.03
CA ALA A 749 -11.27 7.92 25.97
C ALA A 749 -9.98 8.74 26.19
N ALA A 750 -9.09 8.30 27.09
CA ALA A 750 -7.81 8.95 27.34
C ALA A 750 -6.88 8.88 26.11
N VAL A 751 -6.70 7.69 25.52
CA VAL A 751 -5.83 7.53 24.34
C VAL A 751 -6.40 8.21 23.09
N THR A 752 -7.73 8.29 22.97
CA THR A 752 -8.38 9.04 21.87
C THR A 752 -8.12 10.54 21.99
N ARG A 753 -8.10 11.08 23.20
CA ARG A 753 -7.72 12.48 23.46
C ARG A 753 -6.25 12.72 23.11
N GLU A 754 -5.37 11.80 23.48
CA GLU A 754 -3.93 11.85 23.13
C GLU A 754 -3.71 11.81 21.61
N GLN A 755 -4.42 10.93 20.89
CA GLN A 755 -4.39 10.87 19.43
C GLN A 755 -4.81 12.21 18.82
N LYS A 756 -5.96 12.74 19.23
CA LYS A 756 -6.45 14.04 18.75
C LYS A 756 -5.45 15.16 19.02
N SER A 757 -4.88 15.20 20.22
CA SER A 757 -3.83 16.16 20.59
C SER A 757 -2.62 16.03 19.67
N THR A 758 -2.13 14.82 19.45
CA THR A 758 -0.98 14.54 18.58
C THR A 758 -1.25 15.04 17.16
N LEU A 759 -2.42 14.73 16.58
CA LEU A 759 -2.79 15.19 15.24
C LEU A 759 -2.87 16.73 15.16
N ALA A 760 -3.42 17.39 16.19
CA ALA A 760 -3.47 18.84 16.26
C ALA A 760 -2.07 19.47 16.30
N HIS A 761 -1.15 18.92 17.11
CA HIS A 761 0.24 19.40 17.20
C HIS A 761 0.98 19.25 15.87
N VAL A 762 0.70 18.19 15.09
CA VAL A 762 1.29 18.02 13.76
C VAL A 762 0.79 19.11 12.80
N LEU A 763 -0.51 19.36 12.77
CA LEU A 763 -1.10 20.42 11.94
C LEU A 763 -0.56 21.80 12.33
N GLU A 764 -0.54 22.13 13.61
CA GLU A 764 0.01 23.39 14.13
C GLU A 764 1.50 23.53 13.79
N GLY A 765 2.26 22.44 13.87
CA GLY A 765 3.67 22.39 13.44
C GLY A 765 3.85 22.75 11.97
N PHE A 766 3.02 22.19 11.09
CA PHE A 766 3.01 22.54 9.66
C PHE A 766 2.58 23.99 9.42
N VAL A 767 1.50 24.45 10.05
CA VAL A 767 1.02 25.83 9.93
C VAL A 767 2.11 26.81 10.36
N ARG A 768 2.78 26.54 11.48
CA ARG A 768 3.89 27.38 11.95
C ARG A 768 5.05 27.40 10.94
N THR A 769 5.42 26.25 10.40
CA THR A 769 6.59 26.14 9.51
C THR A 769 6.33 26.73 8.12
N LEU A 770 5.14 26.49 7.56
CA LEU A 770 4.81 26.84 6.18
C LEU A 770 4.15 28.20 6.02
N HIS A 771 3.38 28.66 7.02
CA HIS A 771 2.67 29.93 6.93
C HIS A 771 3.31 31.03 7.80
N THR A 772 3.67 30.75 9.06
CA THR A 772 4.10 31.85 9.97
C THR A 772 5.58 32.18 9.89
N SER A 773 6.45 31.22 9.56
CA SER A 773 7.89 31.34 9.84
C SER A 773 8.83 31.41 8.63
N SER A 774 8.35 31.24 7.38
CA SER A 774 9.25 31.16 6.22
C SER A 774 8.72 31.91 4.99
N ASP A 775 9.47 32.91 4.53
CA ASP A 775 9.24 33.55 3.23
C ASP A 775 9.59 32.61 2.07
N ALA A 776 10.56 31.70 2.25
CA ALA A 776 10.85 30.65 1.28
C ALA A 776 9.63 29.75 1.05
N ALA A 777 8.86 29.41 2.08
CA ALA A 777 7.64 28.60 1.95
C ALA A 777 6.57 29.25 1.06
N ARG A 778 6.49 30.59 1.02
CA ARG A 778 5.61 31.32 0.08
C ARG A 778 6.19 31.37 -1.33
N ARG A 779 7.52 31.48 -1.47
CA ARG A 779 8.18 31.56 -2.78
C ARG A 779 8.12 30.24 -3.55
N VAL A 780 8.28 29.10 -2.89
CA VAL A 780 8.38 27.79 -3.58
C VAL A 780 7.08 27.28 -4.19
N ILE A 781 5.95 27.90 -3.84
CA ILE A 781 4.62 27.56 -4.37
C ILE A 781 4.21 28.48 -5.53
N ALA A 782 5.05 29.42 -5.95
CA ALA A 782 4.83 30.27 -7.12
C ALA A 782 5.42 29.64 -8.40
N ALA A 783 4.73 29.81 -9.54
CA ALA A 783 5.15 29.24 -10.83
C ALA A 783 6.53 29.75 -11.28
N ASP A 784 6.73 31.07 -11.34
CA ASP A 784 8.01 31.68 -11.76
C ASP A 784 9.19 31.21 -10.91
N SER A 785 8.97 31.00 -9.61
CA SER A 785 9.98 30.50 -8.68
C SER A 785 10.30 29.03 -8.92
N TRP A 786 9.29 28.20 -9.20
CA TRP A 786 9.47 26.80 -9.57
C TRP A 786 10.25 26.64 -10.88
N ASP A 787 9.99 27.48 -11.87
CA ASP A 787 10.73 27.48 -13.14
C ASP A 787 12.18 27.94 -12.93
N GLY A 788 12.39 28.90 -12.01
CA GLY A 788 13.71 29.37 -11.56
C GLY A 788 14.43 28.48 -10.53
N ARG A 789 13.89 27.29 -10.19
CA ARG A 789 14.37 26.46 -9.06
C ARG A 789 15.82 26.00 -9.11
N ALA A 790 16.45 26.05 -10.28
CA ALA A 790 17.89 25.78 -10.42
C ALA A 790 18.76 26.74 -9.57
N SER A 791 18.22 27.91 -9.20
CA SER A 791 18.86 28.91 -8.33
C SER A 791 18.53 28.78 -6.84
N TRP A 792 17.63 27.85 -6.45
CA TRP A 792 17.21 27.67 -5.06
C TRP A 792 18.35 27.21 -4.16
N GLY A 793 18.38 27.72 -2.93
CA GLY A 793 19.29 27.29 -1.87
C GLY A 793 18.66 26.25 -0.96
N ASP A 794 19.32 25.99 0.18
CA ASP A 794 18.86 24.99 1.13
C ASP A 794 17.51 25.36 1.78
N GLU A 795 17.26 26.65 2.03
CA GLU A 795 16.02 27.12 2.65
C GLU A 795 14.80 26.84 1.77
N GLU A 796 14.87 27.16 0.48
CA GLU A 796 13.80 26.87 -0.48
C GLU A 796 13.56 25.36 -0.62
N TRP A 797 14.61 24.53 -0.72
CA TRP A 797 14.43 23.07 -0.81
C TRP A 797 13.90 22.44 0.48
N VAL A 798 14.22 22.98 1.66
CA VAL A 798 13.60 22.60 2.93
C VAL A 798 12.12 22.95 2.93
N ALA A 799 11.78 24.18 2.52
CA ALA A 799 10.39 24.62 2.46
C ALA A 799 9.55 23.79 1.47
N TRP A 800 10.07 23.53 0.28
CA TRP A 800 9.40 22.70 -0.73
C TRP A 800 9.14 21.27 -0.22
N ARG A 801 10.14 20.61 0.39
CA ARG A 801 9.94 19.27 0.97
C ARG A 801 8.94 19.29 2.11
N THR A 802 8.92 20.35 2.93
CA THR A 802 7.96 20.49 4.04
C THR A 802 6.54 20.59 3.52
N TRP A 803 6.30 21.31 2.42
CA TRP A 803 5.01 21.32 1.71
C TRP A 803 4.61 19.92 1.21
N MET A 804 5.55 19.19 0.61
CA MET A 804 5.29 17.83 0.13
C MET A 804 5.00 16.86 1.28
N TRP A 805 5.63 17.02 2.44
CA TRP A 805 5.31 16.26 3.65
C TRP A 805 3.95 16.62 4.23
N TYR A 806 3.55 17.90 4.20
CA TYR A 806 2.20 18.31 4.59
C TYR A 806 1.15 17.68 3.67
N LYS A 807 1.36 17.74 2.35
CA LYS A 807 0.53 17.06 1.36
C LYS A 807 0.44 15.56 1.65
N HIS A 808 1.57 14.90 1.91
CA HIS A 808 1.61 13.48 2.22
C HIS A 808 0.91 13.12 3.54
N TYR A 809 1.09 13.93 4.59
CA TYR A 809 0.40 13.80 5.87
C TYR A 809 -1.12 13.82 5.71
N CYS A 810 -1.64 14.81 4.96
CA CYS A 810 -3.08 14.94 4.72
C CYS A 810 -3.67 13.71 4.01
N ARG A 811 -3.02 13.19 2.95
CA ARG A 811 -3.52 12.01 2.23
C ARG A 811 -3.39 10.70 3.01
N VAL A 812 -2.27 10.45 3.68
CA VAL A 812 -2.02 9.15 4.35
C VAL A 812 -2.81 9.01 5.65
N TYR A 813 -3.02 10.11 6.37
CA TYR A 813 -3.78 10.12 7.62
C TYR A 813 -5.22 10.61 7.47
N SER A 814 -5.71 10.86 6.25
CA SER A 814 -7.10 11.28 5.97
C SER A 814 -8.16 10.52 6.79
N PRO A 815 -8.14 9.17 6.89
CA PRO A 815 -9.12 8.42 7.69
C PRO A 815 -9.18 8.84 9.16
N TYR A 816 -8.04 9.23 9.75
CA TYR A 816 -7.96 9.70 11.14
C TYR A 816 -8.29 11.18 11.28
N LEU A 817 -7.93 11.99 10.27
CA LEU A 817 -8.17 13.42 10.25
C LEU A 817 -9.67 13.74 10.13
N ARG A 818 -10.41 12.98 9.31
CA ARG A 818 -11.86 13.12 9.12
C ARG A 818 -12.65 12.99 10.42
N SER A 819 -12.25 12.03 11.27
CA SER A 819 -12.85 11.80 12.59
C SER A 819 -12.88 13.06 13.48
N PHE A 820 -11.92 13.95 13.28
CA PHE A 820 -11.75 15.15 14.09
C PHE A 820 -11.78 16.43 13.25
N VAL A 821 -12.27 16.39 12.00
CA VAL A 821 -12.14 17.47 11.02
C VAL A 821 -12.65 18.81 11.56
N THR A 822 -13.79 18.82 12.24
CA THR A 822 -14.39 20.03 12.80
C THR A 822 -13.50 20.65 13.88
N THR A 823 -12.97 19.83 14.80
CA THR A 823 -12.11 20.36 15.86
C THR A 823 -10.72 20.73 15.35
N LEU A 824 -10.11 19.89 14.50
CA LEU A 824 -8.79 20.17 13.95
C LEU A 824 -8.81 21.43 13.07
N THR A 825 -9.89 21.64 12.31
CA THR A 825 -10.07 22.88 11.55
C THR A 825 -10.19 24.08 12.50
N ALA A 826 -11.08 24.01 13.50
CA ALA A 826 -11.30 25.12 14.42
C ALA A 826 -10.07 25.49 15.27
N VAL A 827 -9.25 24.51 15.66
CA VAL A 827 -8.06 24.74 16.52
C VAL A 827 -6.85 25.10 15.68
N SER A 828 -6.46 24.25 14.73
CA SER A 828 -5.18 24.37 14.03
C SER A 828 -5.19 25.37 12.87
N PHE A 829 -6.37 25.71 12.32
CA PHE A 829 -6.50 26.69 11.24
C PHE A 829 -7.03 28.05 11.70
N ALA A 830 -7.25 28.27 12.99
CA ALA A 830 -7.72 29.56 13.52
C ALA A 830 -6.84 30.74 13.08
N SER A 831 -5.51 30.54 13.05
CA SER A 831 -4.55 31.55 12.56
C SER A 831 -4.66 31.81 11.05
N LEU A 832 -5.15 30.84 10.28
CA LEU A 832 -5.30 30.90 8.83
C LEU A 832 -6.63 31.51 8.39
N GLU A 833 -7.67 31.50 9.23
CA GLU A 833 -9.00 32.02 8.86
C GLU A 833 -8.98 33.50 8.44
N THR A 834 -8.10 34.30 9.04
CA THR A 834 -7.96 35.73 8.75
C THR A 834 -6.92 36.03 7.66
N SER A 835 -6.12 35.04 7.26
CA SER A 835 -5.13 35.18 6.19
C SER A 835 -5.72 34.89 4.81
N SER A 836 -5.31 35.69 3.83
CA SER A 836 -5.59 35.55 2.40
C SER A 836 -4.32 35.39 1.56
N ASP A 837 -3.20 34.99 2.18
CA ASP A 837 -1.97 34.68 1.44
C ASP A 837 -2.05 33.31 0.74
N ASP A 838 -1.32 33.19 -0.38
CA ASP A 838 -1.34 31.98 -1.23
C ASP A 838 -0.97 30.71 -0.46
N ALA A 839 -0.11 30.82 0.56
CA ALA A 839 0.24 29.72 1.45
C ALA A 839 -0.96 29.27 2.30
N ALA A 840 -1.68 30.17 2.98
CA ALA A 840 -2.88 29.79 3.72
C ALA A 840 -3.93 29.15 2.81
N ASP A 841 -4.09 29.68 1.59
CA ASP A 841 -5.05 29.15 0.62
C ASP A 841 -4.67 27.75 0.12
N LEU A 842 -3.39 27.50 -0.18
CA LEU A 842 -2.92 26.17 -0.57
C LEU A 842 -3.06 25.17 0.58
N MET A 843 -2.73 25.55 1.82
CA MET A 843 -2.93 24.68 2.99
C MET A 843 -4.40 24.28 3.15
N LYS A 844 -5.31 25.27 3.12
CA LYS A 844 -6.76 25.04 3.21
C LYS A 844 -7.26 24.15 2.06
N LYS A 845 -6.75 24.34 0.83
CA LYS A 845 -7.10 23.51 -0.33
C LYS A 845 -6.66 22.06 -0.12
N ILE A 846 -5.40 21.80 0.19
CA ILE A 846 -4.88 20.44 0.46
C ILE A 846 -5.69 19.76 1.57
N TRP A 847 -5.92 20.48 2.68
CA TRP A 847 -6.74 19.98 3.80
C TRP A 847 -8.14 19.59 3.37
N ARG A 848 -8.84 20.47 2.64
CA ARG A 848 -10.20 20.20 2.13
C ARG A 848 -10.21 19.03 1.16
N MET A 849 -9.29 18.98 0.21
CA MET A 849 -9.22 17.88 -0.77
C MET A 849 -8.98 16.52 -0.09
N ALA A 850 -8.21 16.49 1.01
CA ALA A 850 -7.96 15.26 1.75
C ALA A 850 -9.13 14.89 2.68
N THR A 851 -9.73 15.87 3.36
CA THR A 851 -10.70 15.61 4.44
C THR A 851 -12.16 15.72 4.03
N ALA A 852 -12.48 16.42 2.95
CA ALA A 852 -13.81 16.39 2.39
C ALA A 852 -14.02 15.05 1.69
N GLN A 853 -15.10 14.34 2.05
CA GLN A 853 -15.83 13.67 0.98
C GLN A 853 -16.32 14.82 0.10
N GLU A 854 -15.91 14.90 -1.15
CA GLU A 854 -16.72 15.62 -2.12
C GLU A 854 -18.11 14.98 -2.03
N MET A 855 -19.01 15.63 -1.29
CA MET A 855 -20.43 15.51 -1.57
C MET A 855 -20.51 15.98 -3.01
N ASN A 856 -20.52 15.02 -3.95
CA ASN A 856 -20.88 15.25 -5.34
C ASN A 856 -22.29 15.83 -5.31
N VAL A 857 -22.37 17.16 -5.17
CA VAL A 857 -23.56 17.93 -5.50
C VAL A 857 -23.29 18.47 -6.90
N PRO A 858 -24.20 18.24 -7.85
CA PRO A 858 -24.05 18.67 -9.23
C PRO A 858 -23.81 20.17 -9.38
#